data_AF-L8WKA8-F1
#
_entry.id   AF-L8WKA8-F1
#
_cell.length_a   1.000
_cell.length_b   1.000
_cell.length_c   1.000
_cell.angle_alpha   90.00
_cell.angle_beta   90.00
_cell.angle_gamma   90.00
#
_symmetry.space_group_name_H-M   'P 1'
#
loop_
_entity.id
_entity.type
_entity.pdbx_description
1 polymer ?
#
loop_
_entity_poly.entity_id
_entity_poly.type
_entity_poly.pdbx_seq_one_letter_code
_entity_poly.pdbx_strand_id
1 'polypeptide(L)'
;MSFPTITEIKTFVVPGVSEGEGGDYHSQKAGHWIIGQISNPMSRYEQYKASRVSWGINVLGSFCVQLTASDGSVGFATGMGGPPSCWLVEQHFKRFLIGADPRDTSILSDQMLRASMYYGRKGLVVATISVVDLALWDLVGKIRKEPVYKMIGGRTRDHLSFYCTGPLPAEAKRLGFWGGKVPLTWGPADGQEGMRKNYEELKKHRESGPDFPIMVDCYMSLTVRRSNLQRNSFLAHLMTLEVLHPDAEGYEKLKAALPQLKWTTGEHEYTRYGFKKLLDTKSIDIIQPDIMWCGGLTELLRITSLASAYDVDVVCHGSGPYSYHFAVSQSNTPFTEIICNAPDGKSVKPVFGNLFLNEVMPFNGRIELEKLDAPGFGLELNPAIKLIDGAKLLTPDPEKPLGQAASAASQEPKAEDRRSCNTPTPIFCPPDSIYSTVNYPIHLADQKAASQVPTNFHLTTTPLNGSIGGIYPSSTSTMLSSTYKFFPPELSRVHIALFTNVQNASELRSRLIKASTMEGEEGEEEREAVNFAFVDAAPITSLLHLQTAIQQATLASTDGTLRTKTVHSEILWISESIKRFGISDSSKSVFVVRVTSPELSVENILGSMKAAIQGEEVPIEALSEITDWPLVCKYYKVSNDPAVVELTKGSKEESQKFSEEAKAAINEIVVSSVAMKNVMS
;
A
#
# COMPACT_ATOMS: atom_id res chain seq x y z
N MET A 1 -11.32 38.85 32.40
CA MET A 1 -12.06 38.69 31.12
C MET A 1 -12.15 37.20 30.84
N SER A 2 -13.31 36.70 30.41
CA SER A 2 -13.40 35.31 29.94
C SER A 2 -12.70 35.18 28.60
N PHE A 3 -12.09 34.03 28.34
CA PHE A 3 -11.58 33.73 27.00
C PHE A 3 -12.77 33.58 26.04
N PRO A 4 -12.69 34.07 24.80
CA PRO A 4 -13.81 33.99 23.86
C PRO A 4 -14.01 32.54 23.39
N THR A 5 -15.26 32.16 23.17
CA THR A 5 -15.64 30.82 22.67
C THR A 5 -15.76 30.84 21.14
N ILE A 6 -15.65 29.68 20.50
CA ILE A 6 -15.84 29.55 19.05
C ILE A 6 -17.33 29.73 18.72
N THR A 7 -17.65 30.63 17.79
CA THR A 7 -19.03 30.95 17.38
C THR A 7 -19.35 30.50 15.97
N GLU A 8 -18.35 30.39 15.09
CA GLU A 8 -18.54 30.03 13.69
C GLU A 8 -17.36 29.19 13.18
N ILE A 9 -17.66 28.25 12.29
CA ILE A 9 -16.69 27.55 11.47
C ILE A 9 -17.08 27.68 10.00
N LYS A 10 -16.10 28.01 9.16
CA LYS A 10 -16.23 27.99 7.70
C LYS A 10 -15.11 27.16 7.10
N THR A 11 -15.43 26.43 6.05
CA THR A 11 -14.43 25.72 5.26
C THR A 11 -14.45 26.22 3.83
N PHE A 12 -13.31 26.16 3.18
CA PHE A 12 -13.16 26.59 1.80
C PHE A 12 -12.34 25.60 1.01
N VAL A 13 -12.62 25.48 -0.29
CA VAL A 13 -11.72 24.85 -1.25
C VAL A 13 -10.95 25.95 -1.98
N VAL A 14 -9.64 25.74 -2.15
CA VAL A 14 -8.80 26.65 -2.93
C VAL A 14 -9.06 26.35 -4.42
N PRO A 15 -9.43 27.35 -5.24
CA PRO A 15 -9.71 27.13 -6.66
C PRO A 15 -8.44 26.74 -7.43
N GLY A 16 -8.59 26.06 -8.56
CA GLY A 16 -7.48 25.76 -9.45
C GLY A 16 -6.62 24.59 -8.98
N VAL A 17 -7.21 23.39 -8.90
CA VAL A 17 -6.41 22.15 -8.79
C VAL A 17 -5.35 22.20 -9.89
N SER A 18 -4.08 22.02 -9.54
CA SER A 18 -2.91 22.17 -10.42
C SER A 18 -2.37 23.59 -10.62
N GLU A 19 -2.73 24.57 -9.80
CA GLU A 19 -2.19 25.94 -9.90
C GLU A 19 -1.06 26.26 -8.90
N GLY A 20 -0.77 25.37 -7.94
CA GLY A 20 0.29 25.51 -6.93
C GLY A 20 -0.11 26.29 -5.68
N GLU A 21 -1.41 26.33 -5.37
CA GLU A 21 -1.99 27.15 -4.29
C GLU A 21 -2.48 26.30 -3.10
N GLY A 22 -2.12 26.72 -1.88
CA GLY A 22 -2.56 26.11 -0.62
C GLY A 22 -1.75 24.88 -0.18
N GLY A 23 -2.33 24.10 0.75
CA GLY A 23 -1.62 23.02 1.44
C GLY A 23 -1.48 21.67 0.73
N ASP A 24 -1.96 21.51 -0.51
CA ASP A 24 -1.67 20.33 -1.35
C ASP A 24 -0.44 20.61 -2.23
N TYR A 25 0.72 20.13 -1.77
CA TYR A 25 2.02 20.29 -2.45
C TYR A 25 2.02 19.78 -3.90
N HIS A 26 1.18 18.79 -4.20
CA HIS A 26 1.18 18.06 -5.45
C HIS A 26 0.19 18.64 -6.47
N SER A 27 -0.63 19.60 -6.04
CA SER A 27 -1.56 20.33 -6.91
C SER A 27 -0.83 21.39 -7.75
N GLN A 28 0.10 20.94 -8.59
CA GLN A 28 1.01 21.79 -9.38
C GLN A 28 0.71 21.78 -10.88
N LYS A 29 1.21 22.82 -11.57
CA LYS A 29 1.12 22.93 -13.04
C LYS A 29 1.94 21.86 -13.74
N ALA A 30 1.48 21.45 -14.92
CA ALA A 30 2.25 20.56 -15.80
C ALA A 30 3.67 21.10 -16.02
N GLY A 31 4.66 20.20 -16.00
CA GLY A 31 6.08 20.54 -16.11
C GLY A 31 6.77 20.84 -14.77
N HIS A 32 6.05 20.90 -13.64
CA HIS A 32 6.66 20.98 -12.32
C HIS A 32 7.35 19.64 -11.96
N TRP A 33 8.61 19.67 -11.52
CA TRP A 33 9.38 18.46 -11.22
C TRP A 33 8.67 17.50 -10.26
N ILE A 34 8.02 18.06 -9.22
CA ILE A 34 7.35 17.31 -8.16
C ILE A 34 6.23 16.40 -8.71
N ILE A 35 5.63 16.67 -9.87
CA ILE A 35 4.59 15.79 -10.45
C ILE A 35 5.07 14.99 -11.67
N GLY A 36 6.34 15.12 -12.01
CA GLY A 36 6.99 14.37 -13.09
C GLY A 36 7.28 12.91 -12.71
N GLN A 37 8.28 12.33 -13.37
CA GLN A 37 8.69 10.97 -13.11
C GLN A 37 9.51 10.89 -11.81
N ILE A 38 8.89 10.34 -10.78
CA ILE A 38 9.49 10.01 -9.48
C ILE A 38 9.06 8.58 -9.15
N SER A 39 9.97 7.76 -8.64
CA SER A 39 9.68 6.41 -8.17
C SER A 39 8.60 6.47 -7.10
N ASN A 40 7.51 5.74 -7.31
CA ASN A 40 6.33 5.72 -6.46
C ASN A 40 5.70 4.31 -6.48
N PRO A 41 4.72 4.00 -5.59
CA PRO A 41 4.08 2.69 -5.55
C PRO A 41 3.40 2.26 -6.86
N MET A 42 2.98 3.23 -7.69
CA MET A 42 2.32 3.00 -8.98
C MET A 42 3.31 2.90 -10.16
N SER A 43 4.62 3.18 -9.96
CA SER A 43 5.64 3.12 -11.02
C SER A 43 5.81 1.74 -11.65
N ARG A 44 5.26 0.69 -11.02
CA ARG A 44 5.22 -0.67 -11.60
C ARG A 44 4.26 -0.83 -12.78
N TYR A 45 3.36 0.13 -12.96
CA TYR A 45 2.40 0.18 -14.07
C TYR A 45 2.81 1.28 -15.03
N GLU A 46 3.20 0.91 -16.24
CA GLU A 46 3.84 1.83 -17.20
C GLU A 46 2.98 3.07 -17.49
N GLN A 47 1.66 2.91 -17.57
CA GLN A 47 0.72 4.02 -17.80
C GLN A 47 0.70 5.08 -16.69
N TYR A 48 1.19 4.76 -15.50
CA TYR A 48 1.17 5.65 -14.32
C TYR A 48 2.54 6.18 -13.91
N LYS A 49 3.59 5.77 -14.62
CA LYS A 49 4.97 5.97 -14.20
C LYS A 49 5.52 7.36 -14.51
N ALA A 50 5.17 7.91 -15.67
CA ALA A 50 5.74 9.17 -16.18
C ALA A 50 5.29 10.41 -15.39
N SER A 51 4.14 10.36 -14.71
CA SER A 51 3.62 11.48 -13.94
C SER A 51 2.82 11.02 -12.73
N ARG A 52 3.02 11.68 -11.59
CA ARG A 52 2.26 11.39 -10.37
C ARG A 52 0.77 11.80 -10.45
N VAL A 53 0.44 12.75 -11.34
CA VAL A 53 -0.96 13.16 -11.59
C VAL A 53 -1.76 12.07 -12.29
N SER A 54 -1.10 11.22 -13.09
CA SER A 54 -1.79 10.16 -13.84
C SER A 54 -2.54 9.15 -12.96
N TRP A 55 -2.10 8.95 -11.72
CA TRP A 55 -2.75 8.11 -10.72
C TRP A 55 -3.48 8.91 -9.62
N GLY A 56 -3.54 10.24 -9.77
CA GLY A 56 -4.39 11.10 -8.94
C GLY A 56 -3.74 11.64 -7.66
N ILE A 57 -2.41 11.83 -7.61
CA ILE A 57 -1.76 12.42 -6.42
C ILE A 57 -2.35 13.77 -5.99
N ASN A 58 -2.85 14.55 -6.95
CA ASN A 58 -3.40 15.90 -6.77
C ASN A 58 -4.95 15.92 -6.72
N VAL A 59 -5.60 14.76 -6.63
CA VAL A 59 -7.06 14.64 -6.81
C VAL A 59 -7.87 15.38 -5.76
N LEU A 60 -7.32 15.54 -4.55
CA LEU A 60 -8.02 16.22 -3.45
C LEU A 60 -7.96 17.73 -3.60
N GLY A 61 -6.76 18.27 -3.86
CA GLY A 61 -6.50 19.70 -3.77
C GLY A 61 -6.50 20.23 -2.33
N SER A 62 -6.30 21.53 -2.22
CA SER A 62 -6.20 22.23 -0.94
C SER A 62 -7.59 22.61 -0.40
N PHE A 63 -7.74 22.54 0.92
CA PHE A 63 -8.86 23.16 1.64
C PHE A 63 -8.36 24.04 2.78
N CYS A 64 -9.24 24.89 3.29
CA CYS A 64 -8.96 25.79 4.39
C CYS A 64 -10.05 25.70 5.45
N VAL A 65 -9.68 25.93 6.71
CA VAL A 65 -10.60 26.04 7.85
C VAL A 65 -10.44 27.43 8.45
N GLN A 66 -11.56 28.11 8.68
CA GLN A 66 -11.65 29.37 9.39
C GLN A 66 -12.51 29.20 10.64
N LEU A 67 -12.02 29.63 11.79
CA LEU A 67 -12.73 29.64 13.06
C LEU A 67 -12.90 31.07 13.53
N THR A 68 -14.13 31.48 13.82
CA THR A 68 -14.44 32.81 14.39
C THR A 68 -14.78 32.63 15.87
N ALA A 69 -14.20 33.46 16.73
CA ALA A 69 -14.49 33.49 18.16
C ALA A 69 -15.49 34.61 18.52
N SER A 70 -16.03 34.57 19.73
CA SER A 70 -17.06 35.49 20.22
C SER A 70 -16.59 36.95 20.37
N ASP A 71 -15.29 37.19 20.38
CA ASP A 71 -14.68 38.54 20.36
C ASP A 71 -14.41 39.06 18.93
N GLY A 72 -14.74 38.26 17.90
CA GLY A 72 -14.48 38.57 16.49
C GLY A 72 -13.08 38.14 16.00
N SER A 73 -12.23 37.56 16.85
CA SER A 73 -10.94 37.00 16.42
C SER A 73 -11.14 35.83 15.46
N VAL A 74 -10.26 35.72 14.46
CA VAL A 74 -10.36 34.69 13.40
C VAL A 74 -9.06 33.91 13.25
N GLY A 75 -9.12 32.60 13.50
CA GLY A 75 -8.05 31.66 13.19
C GLY A 75 -8.25 31.03 11.81
N PHE A 76 -7.16 30.73 11.12
CA PHE A 76 -7.18 30.17 9.77
C PHE A 76 -6.02 29.18 9.54
N ALA A 77 -6.31 28.07 8.86
CA ALA A 77 -5.28 27.15 8.39
C ALA A 77 -5.66 26.50 7.05
N THR A 78 -4.66 26.00 6.32
CA THR A 78 -4.81 25.23 5.08
C THR A 78 -4.14 23.86 5.19
N GLY A 79 -4.52 22.95 4.29
CA GLY A 79 -3.90 21.63 4.11
C GLY A 79 -4.47 20.94 2.87
N MET A 80 -3.93 19.77 2.52
CA MET A 80 -4.54 18.86 1.55
C MET A 80 -5.85 18.30 2.11
N GLY A 81 -6.87 18.16 1.25
CA GLY A 81 -8.08 17.45 1.63
C GLY A 81 -9.33 17.82 0.86
N GLY A 82 -9.32 18.99 0.21
CA GLY A 82 -10.35 19.41 -0.74
C GLY A 82 -11.81 19.33 -0.27
N PRO A 83 -12.75 19.12 -1.22
CA PRO A 83 -14.17 18.94 -0.94
C PRO A 83 -14.53 17.92 0.17
N PRO A 84 -13.94 16.70 0.22
CA PRO A 84 -14.34 15.74 1.25
C PRO A 84 -13.92 16.16 2.66
N SER A 85 -12.83 16.93 2.81
CA SER A 85 -12.46 17.50 4.11
C SER A 85 -13.43 18.58 4.56
N CYS A 86 -13.89 19.46 3.65
CA CYS A 86 -14.97 20.41 3.95
C CYS A 86 -16.24 19.69 4.46
N TRP A 87 -16.59 18.55 3.82
CA TRP A 87 -17.72 17.72 4.25
C TRP A 87 -17.55 17.16 5.65
N LEU A 88 -16.38 16.59 5.95
CA LEU A 88 -16.09 16.04 7.27
C LEU A 88 -16.14 17.09 8.38
N VAL A 89 -15.61 18.29 8.11
CA VAL A 89 -15.66 19.40 9.07
C VAL A 89 -17.11 19.80 9.37
N GLU A 90 -17.92 20.07 8.35
CA GLU A 90 -19.29 20.54 8.55
C GLU A 90 -20.20 19.46 9.13
N GLN A 91 -20.15 18.24 8.60
CA GLN A 91 -21.10 17.17 8.95
C GLN A 91 -20.72 16.45 10.25
N HIS A 92 -19.42 16.39 10.58
CA HIS A 92 -18.96 15.70 11.77
C HIS A 92 -18.35 16.66 12.79
N PHE A 93 -17.19 17.27 12.48
CA PHE A 93 -16.35 17.87 13.51
C PHE A 93 -16.88 19.17 14.12
N LYS A 94 -17.69 19.93 13.37
CA LYS A 94 -18.33 21.18 13.80
C LYS A 94 -19.03 21.07 15.15
N ARG A 95 -19.67 19.92 15.42
CA ARG A 95 -20.43 19.68 16.66
C ARG A 95 -19.59 19.74 17.94
N PHE A 96 -18.28 19.53 17.85
CA PHE A 96 -17.36 19.59 18.98
C PHE A 96 -16.79 21.00 19.20
N LEU A 97 -16.83 21.85 18.16
CA LEU A 97 -16.14 23.13 18.14
C LEU A 97 -17.05 24.29 18.52
N ILE A 98 -18.29 24.32 18.04
CA ILE A 98 -19.21 25.44 18.32
C ILE A 98 -19.52 25.54 19.82
N GLY A 99 -19.31 26.73 20.38
CA GLY A 99 -19.46 27.02 21.81
C GLY A 99 -18.29 26.59 22.69
N ALA A 100 -17.29 25.89 22.14
CA ALA A 100 -16.12 25.46 22.90
C ALA A 100 -15.14 26.61 23.15
N ASP A 101 -14.36 26.48 24.22
CA ASP A 101 -13.19 27.32 24.45
C ASP A 101 -12.05 26.84 23.51
N PRO A 102 -11.49 27.69 22.64
CA PRO A 102 -10.46 27.27 21.69
C PRO A 102 -9.13 26.87 22.36
N ARG A 103 -8.94 27.14 23.66
CA ARG A 103 -7.78 26.65 24.42
C ARG A 103 -7.87 25.18 24.76
N ASP A 104 -9.05 24.58 24.67
CA ASP A 104 -9.34 23.19 25.01
C ASP A 104 -8.86 22.21 23.91
N THR A 105 -7.70 22.49 23.31
CA THR A 105 -7.14 21.77 22.15
C THR A 105 -7.01 20.27 22.41
N SER A 106 -6.63 19.87 23.63
CA SER A 106 -6.46 18.46 23.99
C SER A 106 -7.76 17.65 23.92
N ILE A 107 -8.87 18.19 24.45
CA ILE A 107 -10.16 17.49 24.45
C ILE A 107 -10.83 17.59 23.08
N LEU A 108 -10.71 18.71 22.37
CA LEU A 108 -11.23 18.87 21.01
C LEU A 108 -10.55 17.88 20.04
N SER A 109 -9.22 17.77 20.11
CA SER A 109 -8.44 16.78 19.35
C SER A 109 -8.86 15.34 19.68
N ASP A 110 -9.01 14.99 20.96
CA ASP A 110 -9.40 13.64 21.38
C ASP A 110 -10.84 13.28 20.96
N GLN A 111 -11.79 14.20 21.12
CA GLN A 111 -13.18 14.03 20.67
C GLN A 111 -13.25 13.79 19.16
N MET A 112 -12.60 14.63 18.35
CA MET A 112 -12.59 14.46 16.88
C MET A 112 -11.95 13.13 16.46
N LEU A 113 -10.81 12.76 17.07
CA LEU A 113 -10.10 11.53 16.74
C LEU A 113 -10.89 10.28 17.15
N ARG A 114 -11.46 10.26 18.36
CA ARG A 114 -12.23 9.11 18.87
C ARG A 114 -13.58 8.97 18.20
N ALA A 115 -14.29 10.08 17.97
CA ALA A 115 -15.59 10.05 17.29
C ALA A 115 -15.48 9.57 15.84
N SER A 116 -14.35 9.85 15.18
CA SER A 116 -14.10 9.40 13.81
C SER A 116 -13.35 8.06 13.71
N MET A 117 -13.06 7.39 14.83
CA MET A 117 -12.25 6.17 14.85
C MET A 117 -12.79 5.03 13.97
N TYR A 118 -14.11 4.96 13.75
CA TYR A 118 -14.75 3.91 12.95
C TYR A 118 -14.50 4.03 11.44
N TYR A 119 -14.03 5.17 10.95
CA TYR A 119 -13.71 5.41 9.53
C TYR A 119 -12.41 6.22 9.31
N GLY A 120 -11.70 6.54 10.38
CA GLY A 120 -10.47 7.33 10.38
C GLY A 120 -9.27 6.52 10.86
N ARG A 121 -8.63 6.97 11.95
CA ARG A 121 -7.34 6.49 12.51
C ARG A 121 -6.09 6.86 11.72
N LYS A 122 -6.18 6.95 10.39
CA LYS A 122 -5.11 7.35 9.47
C LYS A 122 -5.71 8.11 8.27
N GLY A 123 -4.85 8.68 7.42
CA GLY A 123 -5.25 9.22 6.13
C GLY A 123 -6.09 10.50 6.22
N LEU A 124 -6.99 10.67 5.24
CA LEU A 124 -7.75 11.89 4.99
C LEU A 124 -8.43 12.46 6.25
N VAL A 125 -9.06 11.60 7.05
CA VAL A 125 -9.78 12.03 8.27
C VAL A 125 -8.85 12.70 9.27
N VAL A 126 -7.64 12.16 9.47
CA VAL A 126 -6.65 12.73 10.40
C VAL A 126 -6.04 14.00 9.83
N ALA A 127 -5.84 14.07 8.51
CA ALA A 127 -5.44 15.31 7.83
C ALA A 127 -6.50 16.42 8.00
N THR A 128 -7.79 16.08 7.89
CA THR A 128 -8.86 17.04 8.17
C THR A 128 -8.80 17.57 9.62
N ILE A 129 -8.63 16.68 10.60
CA ILE A 129 -8.47 17.06 12.01
C ILE A 129 -7.26 17.98 12.21
N SER A 130 -6.16 17.69 11.51
CA SER A 130 -4.93 18.47 11.61
C SER A 130 -5.12 19.92 11.21
N VAL A 131 -5.81 20.19 10.10
CA VAL A 131 -6.08 21.57 9.66
C VAL A 131 -7.04 22.31 10.62
N VAL A 132 -8.03 21.61 11.18
CA VAL A 132 -8.89 22.18 12.24
C VAL A 132 -8.06 22.54 13.48
N ASP A 133 -7.17 21.66 13.92
CA ASP A 133 -6.28 21.89 15.06
C ASP A 133 -5.32 23.06 14.82
N LEU A 134 -4.74 23.16 13.62
CA LEU A 134 -3.91 24.30 13.24
C LEU A 134 -4.72 25.61 13.26
N ALA A 135 -5.97 25.62 12.79
CA ALA A 135 -6.83 26.81 12.88
C ALA A 135 -7.15 27.19 14.34
N LEU A 136 -7.28 26.22 15.25
CA LEU A 136 -7.43 26.48 16.69
C LEU A 136 -6.17 27.16 17.27
N TRP A 137 -4.98 26.63 16.96
CA TRP A 137 -3.71 27.22 17.42
C TRP A 137 -3.48 28.62 16.87
N ASP A 138 -3.82 28.86 15.60
CA ASP A 138 -3.80 30.19 15.01
C ASP A 138 -4.76 31.16 15.73
N LEU A 139 -6.00 30.71 16.00
CA LEU A 139 -7.01 31.48 16.72
C LEU A 139 -6.53 31.87 18.13
N VAL A 140 -6.01 30.90 18.89
CA VAL A 140 -5.51 31.13 20.26
C VAL A 140 -4.33 32.10 20.24
N GLY A 141 -3.41 31.97 19.28
CA GLY A 141 -2.28 32.89 19.12
C GLY A 141 -2.73 34.31 18.81
N LYS A 142 -3.73 34.47 17.93
CA LYS A 142 -4.31 35.79 17.61
C LYS A 142 -5.03 36.43 18.79
N ILE A 143 -5.82 35.66 19.56
CA ILE A 143 -6.49 36.15 20.77
C ILE A 143 -5.45 36.60 21.81
N ARG A 144 -4.38 35.81 21.99
CA ARG A 144 -3.28 36.13 22.93
C ARG A 144 -2.31 37.18 22.41
N LYS A 145 -2.35 37.49 21.12
CA LYS A 145 -1.37 38.34 20.40
C LYS A 145 0.06 37.80 20.52
N GLU A 146 0.19 36.48 20.48
CA GLU A 146 1.46 35.77 20.56
C GLU A 146 1.65 34.83 19.35
N PRO A 147 2.89 34.68 18.87
CA PRO A 147 3.20 33.67 17.87
C PRO A 147 3.08 32.26 18.48
N VAL A 148 2.67 31.28 17.67
CA VAL A 148 2.42 29.91 18.15
C VAL A 148 3.60 29.30 18.91
N TYR A 149 4.85 29.53 18.47
CA TYR A 149 6.03 28.93 19.09
C TYR A 149 6.21 29.33 20.57
N LYS A 150 5.76 30.54 20.97
CA LYS A 150 5.78 31.00 22.36
C LYS A 150 4.80 30.23 23.25
N MET A 151 3.72 29.72 22.67
CA MET A 151 2.67 29.01 23.40
C MET A 151 2.97 27.52 23.62
N ILE A 152 4.00 26.97 22.96
CA ILE A 152 4.31 25.52 22.95
C ILE A 152 5.73 25.18 23.45
N GLY A 153 6.34 26.10 24.21
CA GLY A 153 7.67 25.89 24.82
C GLY A 153 8.64 27.04 24.65
N GLY A 154 8.33 28.03 23.79
CA GLY A 154 9.23 29.14 23.54
C GLY A 154 10.27 28.80 22.47
N ARG A 155 11.46 29.39 22.57
CA ARG A 155 12.55 29.16 21.61
C ARG A 155 13.60 28.22 22.23
N THR A 156 14.10 27.27 21.45
CA THR A 156 15.22 26.40 21.84
C THR A 156 16.47 26.61 20.97
N ARG A 157 16.42 27.54 20.00
CA ARG A 157 17.52 27.93 19.10
C ARG A 157 17.36 29.40 18.66
N ASP A 158 18.38 29.98 18.04
CA ASP A 158 18.35 31.39 17.57
C ASP A 158 17.93 31.54 16.11
N HIS A 159 18.03 30.48 15.30
CA HIS A 159 17.60 30.45 13.92
C HIS A 159 17.21 29.03 13.50
N LEU A 160 16.38 28.90 12.47
CA LEU A 160 16.13 27.64 11.79
C LEU A 160 17.14 27.45 10.65
N SER A 161 17.68 26.24 10.53
CA SER A 161 18.55 25.84 9.42
C SER A 161 17.84 24.81 8.53
N PHE A 162 17.93 25.01 7.22
CA PHE A 162 17.14 24.26 6.25
C PHE A 162 18.00 23.37 5.35
N TYR A 163 17.52 22.16 5.10
CA TYR A 163 17.88 21.41 3.88
C TYR A 163 16.77 21.60 2.84
N CYS A 164 17.12 21.49 1.56
CA CYS A 164 16.18 21.69 0.47
C CYS A 164 15.89 20.37 -0.27
N THR A 165 14.60 20.08 -0.47
CA THR A 165 14.14 18.93 -1.23
C THR A 165 13.82 19.32 -2.66
N GLY A 166 14.51 18.74 -3.63
CA GLY A 166 14.34 19.06 -5.04
C GLY A 166 15.33 18.31 -5.94
N PRO A 167 15.21 18.45 -7.26
CA PRO A 167 15.99 17.66 -8.22
C PRO A 167 17.44 18.16 -8.37
N LEU A 168 17.78 19.34 -7.85
CA LEU A 168 19.06 20.02 -8.11
C LEU A 168 19.80 20.36 -6.80
N PRO A 169 20.52 19.41 -6.18
CA PRO A 169 21.19 19.64 -4.89
C PRO A 169 22.35 20.64 -4.97
N ALA A 170 23.00 20.77 -6.13
CA ALA A 170 24.01 21.81 -6.35
C ALA A 170 23.40 23.22 -6.23
N GLU A 171 22.15 23.37 -6.64
CA GLU A 171 21.45 24.65 -6.56
C GLU A 171 20.93 24.92 -5.15
N ALA A 172 20.51 23.89 -4.42
CA ALA A 172 20.27 23.99 -2.99
C ALA A 172 21.51 24.50 -2.24
N LYS A 173 22.70 23.94 -2.54
CA LYS A 173 23.97 24.41 -1.97
C LYS A 173 24.25 25.87 -2.32
N ARG A 174 24.03 26.28 -3.57
CA ARG A 174 24.22 27.67 -4.03
C ARG A 174 23.30 28.66 -3.29
N LEU A 175 22.10 28.22 -2.93
CA LEU A 175 21.12 28.99 -2.17
C LEU A 175 21.38 29.02 -0.65
N GLY A 176 22.44 28.35 -0.18
CA GLY A 176 22.88 28.37 1.23
C GLY A 176 22.25 27.30 2.11
N PHE A 177 21.44 26.39 1.56
CA PHE A 177 20.91 25.25 2.32
C PHE A 177 22.06 24.34 2.76
N TRP A 178 21.94 23.74 3.95
CA TRP A 178 23.02 22.91 4.50
C TRP A 178 23.10 21.52 3.85
N GLY A 179 22.03 21.06 3.19
CA GLY A 179 21.94 19.77 2.51
C GLY A 179 20.88 19.76 1.40
N GLY A 180 20.92 18.74 0.55
CA GLY A 180 19.97 18.55 -0.56
C GLY A 180 19.36 17.15 -0.57
N LYS A 181 18.03 17.06 -0.53
CA LYS A 181 17.29 15.80 -0.70
C LYS A 181 16.77 15.68 -2.12
N VAL A 182 17.14 14.62 -2.82
CA VAL A 182 16.72 14.36 -4.21
C VAL A 182 15.70 13.22 -4.28
N PRO A 183 14.69 13.30 -5.16
CA PRO A 183 13.77 12.20 -5.36
C PRO A 183 14.43 11.06 -6.16
N LEU A 184 14.13 9.82 -5.80
CA LEU A 184 14.51 8.65 -6.58
C LEU A 184 13.67 8.58 -7.86
N THR A 185 14.30 8.37 -9.02
CA THR A 185 13.61 8.41 -10.31
C THR A 185 13.03 7.05 -10.74
N TRP A 186 13.76 5.96 -10.49
CA TRP A 186 13.45 4.62 -10.99
C TRP A 186 13.11 3.64 -9.86
N GLY A 187 12.07 2.84 -10.04
CA GLY A 187 11.54 1.95 -9.01
C GLY A 187 11.92 0.48 -9.16
N PRO A 188 11.42 -0.40 -8.28
CA PRO A 188 11.68 -1.83 -8.32
C PRO A 188 11.36 -2.54 -9.64
N ALA A 189 10.34 -2.07 -10.34
CA ALA A 189 9.86 -2.64 -11.60
C ALA A 189 10.80 -2.37 -12.78
N ASP A 190 11.67 -1.36 -12.67
CA ASP A 190 12.69 -1.03 -13.66
C ASP A 190 13.91 -1.98 -13.63
N GLY A 191 13.92 -2.93 -12.71
CA GLY A 191 14.96 -3.93 -12.58
C GLY A 191 16.34 -3.33 -12.32
N GLN A 192 17.39 -4.06 -12.69
CA GLN A 192 18.77 -3.63 -12.45
C GLN A 192 19.17 -2.40 -13.26
N GLU A 193 18.55 -2.20 -14.42
CA GLU A 193 18.81 -1.03 -15.26
C GLU A 193 18.31 0.26 -14.60
N GLY A 194 17.10 0.25 -14.02
CA GLY A 194 16.61 1.37 -13.21
C GLY A 194 17.52 1.68 -12.02
N MET A 195 17.98 0.65 -11.31
CA MET A 195 18.91 0.83 -10.19
C MET A 195 20.26 1.43 -10.63
N ARG A 196 20.78 0.99 -11.78
CA ARG A 196 21.99 1.57 -12.38
C ARG A 196 21.78 3.04 -12.73
N LYS A 197 20.63 3.41 -13.30
CA LYS A 197 20.31 4.82 -13.60
C LYS A 197 20.23 5.68 -12.34
N ASN A 198 19.56 5.20 -11.28
CA ASN A 198 19.53 5.89 -9.99
C ASN A 198 20.95 6.10 -9.44
N TYR A 199 21.82 5.09 -9.52
CA TYR A 199 23.21 5.22 -9.09
C TYR A 199 23.96 6.30 -9.87
N GLU A 200 23.84 6.33 -11.20
CA GLU A 200 24.48 7.35 -12.03
C GLU A 200 23.91 8.77 -11.76
N GLU A 201 22.61 8.90 -11.48
CA GLU A 201 21.99 10.17 -11.09
C GLU A 201 22.54 10.66 -9.74
N LEU A 202 22.59 9.80 -8.73
CA LEU A 202 23.17 10.15 -7.41
C LEU A 202 24.67 10.46 -7.51
N LYS A 203 25.40 9.76 -8.37
CA LYS A 203 26.81 10.03 -8.65
C LYS A 203 27.01 11.43 -9.22
N LYS A 204 26.17 11.85 -10.18
CA LYS A 204 26.17 13.22 -10.70
C LYS A 204 25.81 14.24 -9.62
N HIS A 205 24.82 13.95 -8.79
CA HIS A 205 24.45 14.84 -7.69
C HIS A 205 25.58 15.05 -6.69
N ARG A 206 26.46 14.07 -6.47
CA ARG A 206 27.67 14.20 -5.62
C ARG A 206 28.72 15.17 -6.18
N GLU A 207 28.63 15.56 -7.46
CA GLU A 207 29.45 16.65 -8.01
C GLU A 207 29.15 18.01 -7.33
N SER A 208 28.05 18.13 -6.58
CA SER A 208 27.78 19.28 -5.70
C SER A 208 28.81 19.44 -4.56
N GLY A 209 29.61 18.41 -4.28
CA GLY A 209 30.77 18.44 -3.39
C GLY A 209 30.85 17.22 -2.46
N PRO A 210 32.06 16.85 -2.03
CA PRO A 210 32.27 15.67 -1.18
C PRO A 210 31.57 15.79 0.17
N ASP A 211 31.58 16.99 0.77
CA ASP A 211 31.06 17.23 2.13
C ASP A 211 29.61 17.72 2.16
N PHE A 212 29.01 18.04 1.01
CA PHE A 212 27.63 18.51 0.97
C PHE A 212 26.67 17.34 1.25
N PRO A 213 25.86 17.36 2.31
CA PRO A 213 24.90 16.29 2.60
C PRO A 213 23.92 16.10 1.45
N ILE A 214 23.80 14.87 0.98
CA ILE A 214 22.82 14.45 -0.02
C ILE A 214 21.94 13.39 0.64
N MET A 215 20.64 13.50 0.43
CA MET A 215 19.64 12.56 0.90
C MET A 215 18.80 12.06 -0.26
N VAL A 216 18.18 10.89 -0.11
CA VAL A 216 17.37 10.27 -1.16
C VAL A 216 15.97 10.01 -0.66
N ASP A 217 14.98 10.61 -1.33
CA ASP A 217 13.57 10.40 -1.08
C ASP A 217 13.04 9.28 -1.99
N CYS A 218 12.47 8.23 -1.41
CA CYS A 218 11.99 7.07 -2.16
C CYS A 218 10.47 7.00 -2.30
N TYR A 219 9.71 7.93 -1.70
CA TYR A 219 8.24 8.02 -1.75
C TYR A 219 7.53 6.65 -1.69
N MET A 220 7.82 5.87 -0.65
CA MET A 220 7.24 4.54 -0.36
C MET A 220 7.43 3.48 -1.46
N SER A 221 8.31 3.71 -2.44
CA SER A 221 8.30 2.94 -3.68
C SER A 221 9.09 1.64 -3.66
N LEU A 222 9.97 1.44 -2.68
CA LEU A 222 10.88 0.30 -2.62
C LEU A 222 10.37 -0.82 -1.69
N THR A 223 11.11 -1.93 -1.70
CA THR A 223 10.90 -3.08 -0.81
C THR A 223 12.20 -3.46 -0.12
N VAL A 224 12.14 -4.18 1.01
CA VAL A 224 13.32 -4.60 1.79
C VAL A 224 14.37 -5.32 0.92
N ARG A 225 13.93 -6.27 0.08
CA ARG A 225 14.85 -7.05 -0.77
C ARG A 225 15.63 -6.19 -1.78
N ARG A 226 15.01 -5.11 -2.28
CA ARG A 226 15.59 -4.26 -3.33
C ARG A 226 16.33 -3.04 -2.81
N SER A 227 16.10 -2.65 -1.56
CA SER A 227 16.91 -1.66 -0.85
C SER A 227 18.27 -2.25 -0.40
N ASN A 228 18.36 -3.56 -0.15
CA ASN A 228 19.63 -4.24 0.15
C ASN A 228 20.64 -4.29 -1.02
N LEU A 229 20.23 -3.98 -2.25
CA LEU A 229 21.14 -3.81 -3.40
C LEU A 229 21.96 -2.51 -3.34
N GLN A 230 21.72 -1.65 -2.34
CA GLN A 230 22.50 -0.43 -2.07
C GLN A 230 23.86 -0.69 -1.38
N ARG A 231 24.44 -1.90 -1.53
CA ARG A 231 25.75 -2.29 -0.96
C ARG A 231 26.97 -1.60 -1.56
N ASN A 232 26.80 -0.70 -2.54
CA ASN A 232 27.91 0.10 -3.05
C ASN A 232 28.28 1.18 -2.03
N SER A 233 29.57 1.27 -1.70
CA SER A 233 30.18 2.23 -0.75
C SER A 233 29.79 3.71 -0.96
N PHE A 234 29.30 4.05 -2.16
CA PHE A 234 28.80 5.37 -2.51
C PHE A 234 27.56 5.81 -1.71
N LEU A 235 26.67 4.87 -1.35
CA LEU A 235 25.42 5.16 -0.65
C LEU A 235 25.59 5.21 0.88
N ALA A 236 26.74 4.77 1.40
CA ALA A 236 27.07 4.73 2.83
C ALA A 236 27.01 6.10 3.55
N HIS A 237 26.95 7.21 2.81
CA HIS A 237 26.89 8.57 3.34
C HIS A 237 25.54 9.27 3.10
N LEU A 238 24.54 8.56 2.58
CA LEU A 238 23.23 9.14 2.28
C LEU A 238 22.24 8.77 3.39
N MET A 239 21.48 9.76 3.85
CA MET A 239 20.25 9.51 4.59
C MET A 239 19.16 9.14 3.60
N THR A 240 18.46 8.03 3.84
CA THR A 240 17.42 7.53 2.92
C THR A 240 16.06 7.62 3.60
N LEU A 241 15.09 8.21 2.88
CA LEU A 241 13.77 8.54 3.39
C LEU A 241 12.69 7.73 2.67
N GLU A 242 11.66 7.32 3.43
CA GLU A 242 10.43 6.67 2.92
C GLU A 242 10.72 5.55 1.91
N VAL A 243 11.67 4.68 2.24
CA VAL A 243 12.06 3.55 1.38
C VAL A 243 10.90 2.61 1.15
N LEU A 244 10.23 2.26 2.23
CA LEU A 244 9.17 1.27 2.24
C LEU A 244 7.81 1.96 2.24
N HIS A 245 6.78 1.20 1.86
CA HIS A 245 5.43 1.50 2.31
C HIS A 245 5.43 1.61 3.85
N PRO A 246 4.44 2.26 4.51
CA PRO A 246 4.41 2.43 5.97
C PRO A 246 4.39 1.11 6.76
N ASP A 247 5.55 0.45 6.83
CA ASP A 247 5.84 -0.89 7.31
C ASP A 247 6.99 -0.79 8.31
N ALA A 248 6.64 -0.70 9.58
CA ALA A 248 7.60 -0.55 10.67
C ALA A 248 8.58 -1.73 10.74
N GLU A 249 8.08 -2.97 10.60
CA GLU A 249 8.88 -4.20 10.69
C GLU A 249 9.88 -4.31 9.52
N GLY A 250 9.51 -3.81 8.34
CA GLY A 250 10.41 -3.72 7.21
C GLY A 250 11.65 -2.85 7.49
N TYR A 251 11.51 -1.79 8.29
CA TYR A 251 12.65 -0.95 8.69
C TYR A 251 13.60 -1.65 9.67
N GLU A 252 13.13 -2.58 10.51
CA GLU A 252 14.01 -3.42 11.33
C GLU A 252 14.94 -4.25 10.46
N LYS A 253 14.39 -4.86 9.42
CA LYS A 253 15.17 -5.64 8.44
C LYS A 253 16.19 -4.77 7.71
N LEU A 254 15.82 -3.52 7.39
CA LEU A 254 16.75 -2.56 6.76
C LEU A 254 17.87 -2.14 7.69
N LYS A 255 17.55 -1.77 8.93
CA LYS A 255 18.55 -1.37 9.93
C LYS A 255 19.49 -2.53 10.26
N ALA A 256 18.97 -3.75 10.38
CA ALA A 256 19.79 -4.94 10.59
C ALA A 256 20.74 -5.21 9.41
N ALA A 257 20.29 -5.01 8.17
CA ALA A 257 21.10 -5.26 6.97
C ALA A 257 22.15 -4.16 6.71
N LEU A 258 21.83 -2.91 7.03
CA LEU A 258 22.64 -1.72 6.74
C LEU A 258 22.65 -0.78 7.96
N PRO A 259 23.25 -1.20 9.10
CA PRO A 259 23.20 -0.44 10.36
C PRO A 259 23.92 0.91 10.30
N GLN A 260 24.84 1.08 9.35
CA GLN A 260 25.58 2.33 9.12
C GLN A 260 24.75 3.42 8.43
N LEU A 261 23.65 3.05 7.77
CA LEU A 261 22.77 4.03 7.11
C LEU A 261 21.78 4.62 8.10
N LYS A 262 21.40 5.87 7.82
CA LYS A 262 20.31 6.55 8.50
C LYS A 262 19.02 6.32 7.74
N TRP A 263 18.01 5.82 8.43
CA TRP A 263 16.67 5.56 7.90
C TRP A 263 15.67 6.53 8.52
N THR A 264 14.82 7.11 7.69
CA THR A 264 13.77 8.01 8.13
C THR A 264 12.46 7.71 7.41
N THR A 265 11.34 8.02 8.06
CA THR A 265 10.00 7.86 7.49
C THR A 265 8.98 8.59 8.35
N GLY A 266 7.73 8.66 7.89
CA GLY A 266 6.59 9.02 8.72
C GLY A 266 5.76 10.17 8.20
N GLU A 267 6.03 10.69 7.00
CA GLU A 267 5.16 11.73 6.42
C GLU A 267 3.75 11.15 6.19
N HIS A 268 3.68 9.88 5.76
CA HIS A 268 2.44 9.11 5.63
C HIS A 268 2.06 8.30 6.89
N GLU A 269 2.54 8.70 8.07
CA GLU A 269 2.14 8.11 9.34
C GLU A 269 1.35 9.10 10.22
N TYR A 270 0.43 8.58 11.02
CA TYR A 270 -0.62 9.32 11.69
C TYR A 270 -0.74 8.93 13.16
N THR A 271 -1.00 9.93 13.99
CA THR A 271 -1.25 9.84 15.44
C THR A 271 -0.07 9.29 16.24
N ARG A 272 -0.03 9.59 17.54
CA ARG A 272 0.96 9.01 18.46
C ARG A 272 1.02 7.48 18.43
N TYR A 273 -0.08 6.80 18.10
CA TYR A 273 -0.12 5.33 18.04
C TYR A 273 0.63 4.77 16.83
N GLY A 274 0.61 5.48 15.68
CA GLY A 274 1.39 5.10 14.51
C GLY A 274 2.88 5.33 14.74
N PHE A 275 3.23 6.54 15.17
CA PHE A 275 4.64 6.88 15.46
C PHE A 275 5.24 6.05 16.60
N LYS A 276 4.45 5.64 17.61
CA LYS A 276 4.93 4.70 18.63
C LYS A 276 5.44 3.41 18.01
N LYS A 277 4.74 2.85 17.02
CA LYS A 277 5.18 1.62 16.35
C LYS A 277 6.51 1.81 15.66
N LEU A 278 6.71 2.94 14.96
CA LEU A 278 7.98 3.27 14.33
C LEU A 278 9.11 3.39 15.35
N LEU A 279 8.86 4.07 16.48
CA LEU A 279 9.85 4.25 17.54
C LEU A 279 10.20 2.94 18.27
N ASP A 280 9.21 2.07 18.48
CA ASP A 280 9.41 0.77 19.15
C ASP A 280 10.38 -0.13 18.38
N THR A 281 10.48 0.02 17.06
CA THR A 281 11.45 -0.73 16.22
C THR A 281 12.91 -0.37 16.48
N LYS A 282 13.17 0.81 17.05
CA LYS A 282 14.53 1.38 17.21
C LYS A 282 15.35 1.41 15.91
N SER A 283 14.67 1.42 14.77
CA SER A 283 15.28 1.27 13.45
C SER A 283 15.21 2.54 12.61
N ILE A 284 14.51 3.55 13.11
CA ILE A 284 14.35 4.87 12.49
C ILE A 284 15.19 5.89 13.23
N ASP A 285 16.06 6.60 12.52
CA ASP A 285 16.97 7.61 13.07
C ASP A 285 16.29 8.98 13.20
N ILE A 286 15.33 9.30 12.31
CA ILE A 286 14.53 10.53 12.34
C ILE A 286 13.10 10.20 11.91
N ILE A 287 12.09 10.63 12.67
CA ILE A 287 10.68 10.56 12.25
C ILE A 287 10.24 11.88 11.61
N GLN A 288 9.39 11.79 10.58
CA GLN A 288 9.08 12.94 9.72
C GLN A 288 7.58 13.20 9.52
N PRO A 289 6.80 13.41 10.59
CA PRO A 289 5.38 13.72 10.47
C PRO A 289 5.15 14.97 9.62
N ASP A 290 4.13 14.95 8.76
CA ASP A 290 3.55 16.19 8.24
C ASP A 290 2.54 16.73 9.26
N ILE A 291 2.73 17.97 9.73
CA ILE A 291 1.88 18.57 10.76
C ILE A 291 0.43 18.81 10.27
N MET A 292 0.22 18.97 8.97
CA MET A 292 -1.10 19.09 8.35
C MET A 292 -1.76 17.73 8.14
N TRP A 293 -1.06 16.61 8.37
CA TRP A 293 -1.59 15.26 8.14
C TRP A 293 -1.64 14.41 9.42
N CYS A 294 -0.64 14.49 10.29
CA CYS A 294 -0.40 13.53 11.37
C CYS A 294 -1.39 13.60 12.55
N GLY A 295 -2.19 14.67 12.63
CA GLY A 295 -3.15 14.94 13.70
C GLY A 295 -3.13 16.39 14.23
N GLY A 296 -2.37 17.29 13.59
CA GLY A 296 -2.23 18.68 13.99
C GLY A 296 -1.09 18.92 14.99
N LEU A 297 -0.90 20.17 15.39
CA LEU A 297 0.13 20.57 16.35
C LEU A 297 -0.09 19.91 17.72
N THR A 298 -1.34 19.79 18.16
CA THR A 298 -1.66 19.14 19.45
C THR A 298 -1.20 17.68 19.47
N GLU A 299 -1.39 16.94 18.38
CA GLU A 299 -0.95 15.55 18.29
C GLU A 299 0.56 15.45 18.05
N LEU A 300 1.13 16.37 17.26
CA LEU A 300 2.57 16.43 17.00
C LEU A 300 3.38 16.68 18.28
N LEU A 301 2.89 17.49 19.21
CA LEU A 301 3.54 17.68 20.52
C LEU A 301 3.59 16.37 21.33
N ARG A 302 2.55 15.51 21.22
CA ARG A 302 2.55 14.18 21.86
C ARG A 302 3.51 13.22 21.16
N ILE A 303 3.53 13.23 19.82
CA ILE A 303 4.48 12.44 19.01
C ILE A 303 5.93 12.81 19.37
N THR A 304 6.21 14.10 19.48
CA THR A 304 7.55 14.62 19.80
C THR A 304 7.98 14.31 21.22
N SER A 305 7.07 14.45 22.18
CA SER A 305 7.31 14.05 23.57
C SER A 305 7.57 12.54 23.70
N LEU A 306 6.96 11.73 22.83
CA LEU A 306 7.24 10.31 22.77
C LEU A 306 8.62 10.04 22.15
N ALA A 307 8.95 10.69 21.03
CA ALA A 307 10.24 10.53 20.35
C ALA A 307 11.43 10.96 21.22
N SER A 308 11.26 12.00 22.05
CA SER A 308 12.32 12.47 22.95
C SER A 308 12.69 11.44 24.02
N ALA A 309 11.77 10.56 24.42
CA ALA A 309 12.08 9.46 25.34
C ALA A 309 12.96 8.37 24.72
N TYR A 310 13.13 8.39 23.39
CA TYR A 310 13.98 7.47 22.63
C TYR A 310 15.23 8.18 22.07
N ASP A 311 15.44 9.47 22.38
CA ASP A 311 16.47 10.32 21.77
C ASP A 311 16.40 10.33 20.22
N VAL A 312 15.19 10.24 19.67
CA VAL A 312 14.93 10.30 18.23
C VAL A 312 14.53 11.71 17.83
N ASP A 313 15.19 12.23 16.79
CA ASP A 313 14.88 13.53 16.21
C ASP A 313 13.55 13.50 15.43
N VAL A 314 12.84 14.63 15.49
CA VAL A 314 11.63 14.90 14.72
C VAL A 314 11.94 16.01 13.73
N VAL A 315 11.81 15.72 12.44
CA VAL A 315 12.00 16.71 11.37
C VAL A 315 10.80 16.64 10.45
N CYS A 316 9.85 17.54 10.64
CA CYS A 316 8.60 17.49 9.90
C CYS A 316 8.83 17.53 8.39
N HIS A 317 7.98 16.80 7.66
CA HIS A 317 7.80 17.05 6.24
C HIS A 317 7.45 18.53 6.03
N GLY A 318 7.98 19.16 4.97
CA GLY A 318 8.00 20.61 4.80
C GLY A 318 6.61 21.25 4.74
N SER A 319 6.11 21.76 5.87
CA SER A 319 4.75 22.34 6.00
C SER A 319 4.75 23.83 6.33
N GLY A 320 5.71 24.59 5.80
CA GLY A 320 5.76 26.05 5.93
C GLY A 320 5.77 26.52 7.39
N PRO A 321 5.22 27.72 7.68
CA PRO A 321 5.14 28.28 9.04
C PRO A 321 4.54 27.36 10.10
N TYR A 322 3.66 26.43 9.75
CA TYR A 322 3.15 25.43 10.69
C TYR A 322 4.29 24.58 11.29
N SER A 323 5.17 24.08 10.43
CA SER A 323 6.36 23.32 10.84
C SER A 323 7.44 24.21 11.47
N TYR A 324 7.54 25.48 11.06
CA TYR A 324 8.57 26.39 11.59
C TYR A 324 8.32 26.73 13.06
N HIS A 325 7.09 27.12 13.41
CA HIS A 325 6.73 27.43 14.80
C HIS A 325 6.94 26.22 15.71
N PHE A 326 6.61 25.02 15.24
CA PHE A 326 6.91 23.77 15.94
C PHE A 326 8.42 23.56 16.09
N ALA A 327 9.17 23.56 14.99
CA ALA A 327 10.59 23.23 14.97
C ALA A 327 11.41 24.17 15.87
N VAL A 328 11.05 25.45 15.98
CA VAL A 328 11.70 26.45 16.85
C VAL A 328 11.58 26.14 18.35
N SER A 329 10.55 25.40 18.74
CA SER A 329 10.15 25.27 20.14
C SER A 329 10.58 23.98 20.83
N GLN A 330 10.94 22.95 20.06
CA GLN A 330 11.26 21.63 20.60
C GLN A 330 12.78 21.41 20.64
N SER A 331 13.25 20.53 21.53
CA SER A 331 14.70 20.27 21.71
C SER A 331 15.25 19.21 20.75
N ASN A 332 14.43 18.26 20.30
CA ASN A 332 14.78 17.18 19.36
C ASN A 332 14.31 17.49 17.93
N THR A 333 14.41 18.75 17.51
CA THR A 333 14.08 19.23 16.16
C THR A 333 15.28 20.00 15.59
N PRO A 334 16.36 19.30 15.17
CA PRO A 334 17.65 19.94 14.92
C PRO A 334 17.69 20.86 13.70
N PHE A 335 16.86 20.58 12.70
CA PHE A 335 16.79 21.31 11.44
C PHE A 335 15.40 21.16 10.80
N THR A 336 15.16 21.86 9.69
CA THR A 336 13.86 21.91 9.02
C THR A 336 13.98 21.57 7.53
N GLU A 337 12.95 20.96 6.97
CA GLU A 337 12.82 20.77 5.52
C GLU A 337 12.20 22.00 4.85
N ILE A 338 12.67 22.33 3.65
CA ILE A 338 11.88 23.09 2.69
C ILE A 338 11.79 22.35 1.36
N ILE A 339 10.59 22.30 0.78
CA ILE A 339 10.35 21.73 -0.54
C ILE A 339 10.60 22.81 -1.60
N CYS A 340 11.39 22.49 -2.61
CA CYS A 340 11.63 23.37 -3.73
C CYS A 340 10.38 23.46 -4.62
N ASN A 341 9.55 24.46 -4.38
CA ASN A 341 8.30 24.68 -5.13
C ASN A 341 8.47 25.49 -6.43
N ALA A 342 9.71 25.66 -6.90
CA ALA A 342 9.94 26.16 -8.25
C ALA A 342 9.84 24.99 -9.25
N PRO A 343 9.09 25.14 -10.37
CA PRO A 343 8.92 24.06 -11.34
C PRO A 343 10.22 23.46 -11.86
N ASP A 344 11.25 24.29 -12.05
CA ASP A 344 12.57 23.91 -12.55
C ASP A 344 13.55 23.43 -11.48
N GLY A 345 13.15 23.46 -10.20
CA GLY A 345 13.99 23.07 -9.09
C GLY A 345 15.11 24.06 -8.73
N LYS A 346 15.12 25.29 -9.28
CA LYS A 346 16.26 26.21 -9.15
C LYS A 346 16.13 27.32 -8.10
N SER A 347 14.96 27.46 -7.50
CA SER A 347 14.68 28.49 -6.48
C SER A 347 13.66 27.97 -5.48
N VAL A 348 13.58 28.62 -4.32
CA VAL A 348 12.50 28.36 -3.36
C VAL A 348 11.44 29.43 -3.49
N LYS A 349 10.18 29.01 -3.47
CA LYS A 349 8.98 29.85 -3.51
C LYS A 349 8.11 29.52 -2.29
N PRO A 350 7.19 30.41 -1.89
CA PRO A 350 6.23 30.13 -0.81
C PRO A 350 5.65 28.72 -0.90
N VAL A 351 5.62 28.02 0.23
CA VAL A 351 5.14 26.65 0.34
C VAL A 351 3.69 26.56 -0.09
N PHE A 352 2.88 27.55 0.28
CA PHE A 352 1.44 27.60 -0.01
C PHE A 352 1.08 28.46 -1.22
N GLY A 353 2.06 28.76 -2.08
CA GLY A 353 1.86 29.59 -3.28
C GLY A 353 1.52 31.03 -2.92
N ASN A 354 0.54 31.61 -3.61
CA ASN A 354 0.01 32.95 -3.37
C ASN A 354 -1.16 32.96 -2.36
N LEU A 355 -1.48 31.85 -1.70
CA LEU A 355 -2.56 31.80 -0.71
C LEU A 355 -2.34 32.84 0.41
N PHE A 356 -1.10 33.08 0.81
CA PHE A 356 -0.73 34.05 1.83
C PHE A 356 0.16 35.17 1.27
N LEU A 357 -0.01 36.39 1.77
CA LEU A 357 0.74 37.57 1.32
C LEU A 357 2.17 37.62 1.87
N ASN A 358 2.40 36.96 3.00
CA ASN A 358 3.56 37.22 3.87
C ASN A 358 4.22 35.93 4.38
N GLU A 359 4.16 34.84 3.63
CA GLU A 359 4.80 33.59 4.03
C GLU A 359 6.32 33.79 4.22
N VAL A 360 6.83 33.43 5.39
CA VAL A 360 8.25 33.60 5.74
C VAL A 360 9.09 32.56 5.01
N MET A 361 10.06 33.02 4.24
CA MET A 361 10.95 32.18 3.44
C MET A 361 12.38 32.16 3.98
N PRO A 362 13.09 31.03 3.89
CA PRO A 362 14.50 30.98 4.25
C PRO A 362 15.34 31.82 3.28
N PHE A 363 16.26 32.58 3.85
CA PHE A 363 17.30 33.30 3.13
C PHE A 363 18.65 32.71 3.49
N ASN A 364 19.46 32.37 2.48
CA ASN A 364 20.74 31.70 2.69
C ASN A 364 20.60 30.41 3.55
N GLY A 365 19.56 29.62 3.27
CA GLY A 365 19.25 28.39 3.99
C GLY A 365 18.78 28.56 5.45
N ARG A 366 18.44 29.77 5.90
CA ARG A 366 18.07 30.04 7.30
C ARG A 366 16.86 30.97 7.45
N ILE A 367 16.17 30.85 8.58
CA ILE A 367 15.17 31.81 9.06
C ILE A 367 15.57 32.26 10.46
N GLU A 368 15.75 33.57 10.64
CA GLU A 368 15.93 34.19 11.95
C GLU A 368 14.60 34.25 12.69
N LEU A 369 14.61 34.04 14.01
CA LEU A 369 13.37 33.89 14.79
C LEU A 369 12.48 35.12 14.79
N GLU A 370 13.03 36.33 14.70
CA GLU A 370 12.20 37.55 14.73
C GLU A 370 11.22 37.61 13.54
N LYS A 371 11.48 36.83 12.48
CA LYS A 371 10.56 36.70 11.35
C LYS A 371 9.28 35.94 11.70
N LEU A 372 9.24 35.20 12.81
CA LEU A 372 8.12 34.38 13.26
C LEU A 372 7.34 35.02 14.43
N ASP A 373 7.58 36.28 14.75
CA ASP A 373 7.00 36.94 15.94
C ASP A 373 5.54 37.44 15.76
N ALA A 374 4.97 37.28 14.56
CA ALA A 374 3.59 37.68 14.29
C ALA A 374 2.57 36.74 15.02
N PRO A 375 1.43 37.26 15.50
CA PRO A 375 0.42 36.45 16.21
C PRO A 375 -0.07 35.24 15.41
N GLY A 376 -0.37 34.15 16.12
CA GLY A 376 -0.77 32.90 15.48
C GLY A 376 0.39 32.26 14.70
N PHE A 377 0.12 31.77 13.50
CA PHE A 377 1.16 31.32 12.56
C PHE A 377 1.72 32.47 11.71
N GLY A 378 1.28 33.71 11.95
CA GLY A 378 1.78 34.89 11.24
C GLY A 378 1.38 34.98 9.77
N LEU A 379 0.43 34.15 9.32
CA LEU A 379 -0.01 34.08 7.92
C LEU A 379 -1.21 35.00 7.66
N GLU A 380 -1.09 35.86 6.66
CA GLU A 380 -2.14 36.77 6.18
C GLU A 380 -2.70 36.27 4.85
N LEU A 381 -4.00 35.95 4.82
CA LEU A 381 -4.68 35.45 3.63
C LEU A 381 -4.67 36.49 2.51
N ASN A 382 -4.34 36.06 1.30
CA ASN A 382 -4.37 36.91 0.12
C ASN A 382 -5.82 37.12 -0.38
N PRO A 383 -6.38 38.35 -0.33
CA PRO A 383 -7.75 38.62 -0.74
C PRO A 383 -7.99 38.46 -2.26
N ALA A 384 -6.92 38.36 -3.05
CA ALA A 384 -6.99 38.06 -4.48
C ALA A 384 -7.43 36.61 -4.74
N ILE A 385 -7.13 35.68 -3.83
CA ILE A 385 -7.51 34.27 -3.96
C ILE A 385 -8.99 34.10 -3.63
N LYS A 386 -9.79 33.74 -4.64
CA LYS A 386 -11.24 33.56 -4.52
C LYS A 386 -11.57 32.16 -4.01
N LEU A 387 -11.52 32.00 -2.70
CA LEU A 387 -11.89 30.77 -2.02
C LEU A 387 -13.34 30.33 -2.33
N ILE A 388 -13.52 29.05 -2.63
CA ILE A 388 -14.83 28.46 -2.88
C ILE A 388 -15.41 28.01 -1.54
N ASP A 389 -16.54 28.58 -1.15
CA ASP A 389 -17.23 28.20 0.10
C ASP A 389 -17.59 26.71 0.10
N GLY A 390 -17.05 25.99 1.08
CA GLY A 390 -17.27 24.56 1.27
C GLY A 390 -18.73 24.21 1.53
N ALA A 391 -19.53 25.11 2.11
CA ALA A 391 -20.96 24.90 2.30
C ALA A 391 -21.71 24.69 0.96
N LYS A 392 -21.22 25.29 -0.13
CA LYS A 392 -21.78 25.11 -1.49
C LYS A 392 -21.53 23.70 -2.04
N LEU A 393 -20.55 22.98 -1.52
CA LEU A 393 -20.27 21.59 -1.88
C LEU A 393 -21.15 20.62 -1.07
N LEU A 394 -21.80 21.12 -0.02
CA LEU A 394 -22.53 20.35 0.97
C LEU A 394 -24.04 20.45 0.84
N THR A 395 -24.55 21.25 -0.10
CA THR A 395 -25.98 21.36 -0.41
C THR A 395 -26.53 20.03 -0.93
N PRO A 396 -27.25 19.25 -0.11
CA PRO A 396 -27.95 18.06 -0.55
C PRO A 396 -29.39 18.47 -0.84
N ASP A 397 -29.66 18.86 -2.09
CA ASP A 397 -30.93 18.60 -2.78
C ASP A 397 -30.92 19.30 -4.14
N PRO A 398 -31.02 18.58 -5.28
CA PRO A 398 -31.70 19.18 -6.41
C PRO A 398 -33.13 19.51 -5.98
N GLU A 399 -33.50 20.80 -5.93
CA GLU A 399 -34.86 21.29 -5.64
C GLU A 399 -35.94 20.78 -6.63
N LYS A 400 -35.54 19.97 -7.62
CA LYS A 400 -36.45 19.28 -8.54
C LYS A 400 -36.36 17.78 -8.31
N PRO A 401 -37.48 17.12 -7.97
CA PRO A 401 -37.62 15.69 -8.23
C PRO A 401 -37.19 15.41 -9.67
N LEU A 402 -36.44 14.33 -9.91
CA LEU A 402 -36.33 13.77 -11.26
C LEU A 402 -37.76 13.63 -11.78
N GLY A 403 -38.10 14.39 -12.83
CA GLY A 403 -39.47 14.43 -13.34
C GLY A 403 -39.94 13.00 -13.56
N GLN A 404 -41.10 12.64 -12.97
CA GLN A 404 -41.76 11.41 -13.38
C GLN A 404 -41.87 11.48 -14.90
N ALA A 405 -41.33 10.48 -15.59
CA ALA A 405 -41.54 10.31 -17.02
C ALA A 405 -43.03 10.51 -17.25
N ALA A 406 -43.38 11.48 -18.09
CA ALA A 406 -44.75 11.80 -18.39
C ALA A 406 -45.46 10.50 -18.76
N SER A 407 -46.34 10.02 -17.87
CA SER A 407 -47.23 8.93 -18.19
C SER A 407 -48.00 9.40 -19.41
N ALA A 408 -47.76 8.76 -20.55
CA ALA A 408 -48.56 8.96 -21.74
C ALA A 408 -50.03 8.89 -21.31
N ALA A 409 -50.75 9.97 -21.59
CA ALA A 409 -52.12 10.16 -21.18
C ALA A 409 -52.98 8.95 -21.54
N SER A 410 -53.39 8.18 -20.53
CA SER A 410 -54.54 7.29 -20.65
C SER A 410 -55.79 8.16 -20.62
N GLN A 411 -56.31 8.50 -21.79
CA GLN A 411 -57.70 8.92 -21.93
C GLN A 411 -58.59 7.77 -21.42
N GLU A 412 -59.35 8.03 -20.37
CA GLU A 412 -60.42 7.15 -19.93
C GLU A 412 -61.51 7.04 -21.00
N PRO A 413 -61.98 5.83 -21.34
CA PRO A 413 -63.36 5.63 -21.73
C PRO A 413 -64.18 5.18 -20.52
N LYS A 414 -65.36 5.79 -20.40
CA LYS A 414 -66.37 5.53 -19.37
C LYS A 414 -66.84 4.07 -19.36
N ALA A 415 -67.28 3.69 -18.16
CA ALA A 415 -67.85 2.41 -17.75
C ALA A 415 -68.90 1.81 -18.69
N GLU A 416 -68.89 0.48 -18.83
CA GLU A 416 -70.01 -0.38 -18.45
C GLU A 416 -69.66 -1.87 -18.59
N ASP A 417 -69.96 -2.62 -17.53
CA ASP A 417 -70.49 -3.99 -17.46
C ASP A 417 -69.87 -5.11 -18.35
N ARG A 418 -69.37 -6.18 -17.70
CA ARG A 418 -69.79 -7.57 -18.04
C ARG A 418 -69.12 -8.65 -17.19
N ARG A 419 -69.99 -9.54 -16.70
CA ARG A 419 -69.72 -10.90 -16.22
C ARG A 419 -69.19 -11.80 -17.34
N SER A 420 -68.35 -12.75 -16.92
CA SER A 420 -68.23 -14.16 -17.35
C SER A 420 -68.21 -14.53 -18.84
N CYS A 421 -67.12 -15.18 -19.27
CA CYS A 421 -67.06 -16.61 -19.68
C CYS A 421 -66.11 -16.88 -20.86
N ASN A 422 -65.30 -17.93 -20.63
CA ASN A 422 -64.81 -18.96 -21.55
C ASN A 422 -63.68 -18.67 -22.56
N THR A 423 -62.57 -19.41 -22.31
CA THR A 423 -61.55 -20.00 -23.21
C THR A 423 -62.08 -20.51 -24.56
N PRO A 424 -61.29 -20.66 -25.66
CA PRO A 424 -60.00 -21.39 -25.69
C PRO A 424 -58.89 -20.95 -26.69
N THR A 425 -57.69 -21.54 -26.51
CA THR A 425 -56.51 -21.73 -27.40
C THR A 425 -56.82 -22.23 -28.84
N PRO A 426 -55.86 -22.42 -29.78
CA PRO A 426 -54.42 -22.04 -29.94
C PRO A 426 -54.10 -21.47 -31.37
N ILE A 427 -52.82 -21.24 -31.77
CA ILE A 427 -52.17 -21.53 -33.10
C ILE A 427 -50.99 -20.58 -33.52
N PHE A 428 -49.82 -21.23 -33.74
CA PHE A 428 -48.69 -21.00 -34.69
C PHE A 428 -47.66 -19.81 -34.60
N CYS A 429 -46.37 -20.21 -34.65
CA CYS A 429 -45.09 -19.49 -34.90
C CYS A 429 -44.87 -19.05 -36.37
N PRO A 430 -43.70 -18.51 -36.81
CA PRO A 430 -42.78 -17.42 -36.34
C PRO A 430 -42.50 -16.39 -37.51
N PRO A 431 -41.58 -15.38 -37.46
CA PRO A 431 -40.14 -15.55 -37.79
C PRO A 431 -39.09 -14.50 -37.26
N ASP A 432 -37.81 -14.88 -37.34
CA ASP A 432 -36.57 -14.17 -37.73
C ASP A 432 -36.22 -12.68 -37.43
N SER A 433 -35.08 -12.52 -36.74
CA SER A 433 -33.83 -11.82 -37.14
C SER A 433 -33.70 -10.28 -37.24
N ILE A 434 -32.70 -9.76 -36.48
CA ILE A 434 -31.56 -8.88 -36.87
C ILE A 434 -31.73 -7.32 -36.96
N TYR A 435 -30.97 -6.65 -36.07
CA TYR A 435 -30.17 -5.39 -36.15
C TYR A 435 -30.69 -4.09 -36.83
N SER A 436 -30.53 -2.94 -36.14
CA SER A 436 -29.47 -1.92 -36.42
C SER A 436 -29.78 -0.48 -35.90
N THR A 437 -28.75 0.14 -35.26
CA THR A 437 -28.21 1.54 -35.31
C THR A 437 -29.15 2.78 -35.18
N VAL A 438 -28.77 3.96 -34.63
CA VAL A 438 -27.71 4.91 -35.05
C VAL A 438 -27.45 6.05 -34.00
N ASN A 439 -26.16 6.37 -33.79
CA ASN A 439 -25.34 7.61 -33.56
C ASN A 439 -25.95 9.03 -33.35
N TYR A 440 -25.28 10.02 -32.71
CA TYR A 440 -24.05 10.80 -33.12
C TYR A 440 -23.70 11.90 -32.05
N PRO A 441 -22.70 12.82 -32.19
CA PRO A 441 -21.39 12.86 -32.88
C PRO A 441 -20.23 13.54 -32.07
N ILE A 442 -18.95 13.33 -32.46
CA ILE A 442 -17.84 14.30 -32.26
C ILE A 442 -16.98 14.36 -33.53
N HIS A 443 -16.60 15.59 -33.93
CA HIS A 443 -15.82 15.95 -35.13
C HIS A 443 -14.32 15.64 -35.01
N LEU A 444 -13.73 15.18 -36.13
CA LEU A 444 -12.29 15.03 -36.39
C LEU A 444 -11.87 15.99 -37.51
N ALA A 445 -10.65 16.53 -37.44
CA ALA A 445 -9.89 17.01 -38.59
C ALA A 445 -8.43 16.59 -38.49
N ASP A 446 -7.92 16.16 -39.66
CA ASP A 446 -6.53 15.96 -40.09
C ASP A 446 -5.73 14.72 -39.63
N GLN A 447 -5.88 13.64 -40.43
CA GLN A 447 -4.84 12.66 -40.72
C GLN A 447 -4.11 13.05 -42.03
N LYS A 448 -2.77 12.93 -42.04
CA LYS A 448 -2.01 12.33 -43.16
C LYS A 448 -0.55 12.13 -42.77
N ALA A 449 -0.20 10.88 -42.48
CA ALA A 449 0.99 10.16 -42.99
C ALA A 449 1.31 8.97 -42.07
N ALA A 450 1.14 7.75 -42.61
CA ALA A 450 1.89 6.52 -42.34
C ALA A 450 0.95 5.31 -42.49
N SER A 451 0.86 4.84 -43.72
CA SER A 451 0.29 3.55 -44.09
C SER A 451 1.18 2.41 -43.60
N GLN A 452 0.52 1.30 -43.24
CA GLN A 452 1.02 -0.07 -43.02
C GLN A 452 1.26 -0.49 -41.56
N VAL A 453 0.16 -0.83 -40.89
CA VAL A 453 0.09 -1.83 -39.82
C VAL A 453 -1.10 -2.76 -40.16
N PRO A 454 -0.95 -4.09 -40.21
CA PRO A 454 -2.11 -4.97 -40.27
C PRO A 454 -2.63 -5.23 -38.86
N THR A 455 -3.84 -4.75 -38.60
CA THR A 455 -4.75 -5.27 -37.57
C THR A 455 -5.20 -6.68 -37.96
N ASN A 456 -4.93 -7.67 -37.11
CA ASN A 456 -5.69 -8.92 -36.99
C ASN A 456 -5.32 -9.61 -35.66
N PHE A 457 -6.12 -9.41 -34.61
CA PHE A 457 -6.14 -10.30 -33.45
C PHE A 457 -7.14 -11.43 -33.74
N HIS A 458 -6.64 -12.49 -34.38
CA HIS A 458 -7.24 -13.82 -34.28
C HIS A 458 -6.49 -14.59 -33.20
N LEU A 459 -7.20 -15.05 -32.18
CA LEU A 459 -6.70 -16.10 -31.26
C LEU A 459 -6.64 -17.41 -32.06
N THR A 460 -5.46 -17.72 -32.58
CA THR A 460 -5.11 -19.06 -33.04
C THR A 460 -4.15 -19.70 -32.07
N THR A 461 -4.60 -20.81 -31.50
CA THR A 461 -3.81 -21.80 -30.77
C THR A 461 -2.86 -22.52 -31.73
N THR A 462 -1.55 -22.34 -31.57
CA THR A 462 -0.52 -23.34 -31.90
C THR A 462 0.82 -22.98 -31.19
N PRO A 463 1.64 -23.97 -30.81
CA PRO A 463 2.56 -23.89 -29.67
C PRO A 463 3.95 -23.34 -30.05
N LEU A 464 4.48 -22.43 -29.23
CA LEU A 464 5.86 -21.98 -29.33
C LEU A 464 6.76 -22.83 -28.42
N ASN A 465 7.41 -23.81 -29.04
CA ASN A 465 8.67 -24.38 -28.56
C ASN A 465 9.75 -23.29 -28.50
N GLY A 466 10.32 -23.08 -27.32
CA GLY A 466 11.38 -22.11 -27.06
C GLY A 466 12.09 -22.38 -25.73
N SER A 467 12.82 -23.50 -25.70
CA SER A 467 13.97 -23.80 -24.82
C SER A 467 14.01 -23.15 -23.43
N ILE A 468 13.31 -23.77 -22.47
CA ILE A 468 13.76 -23.83 -21.09
C ILE A 468 14.78 -24.97 -21.02
N GLY A 469 15.93 -24.73 -20.40
CA GLY A 469 17.09 -25.62 -20.45
C GLY A 469 16.79 -27.08 -20.10
N GLY A 470 17.03 -27.96 -21.07
CA GLY A 470 17.43 -29.36 -20.91
C GLY A 470 16.57 -30.24 -19.99
N ILE A 471 15.43 -30.71 -20.49
CA ILE A 471 14.82 -31.96 -20.03
C ILE A 471 15.48 -33.09 -20.84
N TYR A 472 16.32 -33.90 -20.20
CA TYR A 472 16.68 -35.21 -20.73
C TYR A 472 15.61 -36.21 -20.25
N PRO A 473 14.84 -36.87 -21.13
CA PRO A 473 14.03 -38.00 -20.72
C PRO A 473 14.94 -39.24 -20.65
N SER A 474 15.35 -39.63 -19.44
CA SER A 474 15.71 -41.02 -19.19
C SER A 474 14.41 -41.77 -18.87
N SER A 475 14.03 -42.65 -19.80
CA SER A 475 12.88 -43.54 -19.77
C SER A 475 12.73 -44.27 -18.42
N THR A 476 11.51 -44.24 -17.86
CA THR A 476 10.86 -45.09 -16.82
C THR A 476 10.37 -44.41 -15.53
N SER A 477 10.67 -43.14 -15.26
CA SER A 477 10.21 -42.47 -14.03
C SER A 477 9.13 -41.41 -14.28
N THR A 478 8.03 -41.46 -13.52
CA THR A 478 6.94 -40.45 -13.51
C THR A 478 7.19 -39.34 -12.47
N MET A 479 8.32 -39.40 -11.75
CA MET A 479 8.73 -38.42 -10.75
C MET A 479 9.17 -37.10 -11.37
N LEU A 480 8.57 -36.00 -10.93
CA LEU A 480 8.96 -34.64 -11.30
C LEU A 480 10.16 -34.19 -10.47
N SER A 481 11.22 -33.74 -11.14
CA SER A 481 12.41 -33.17 -10.48
C SER A 481 12.63 -31.73 -10.94
N SER A 482 12.78 -30.80 -10.00
CA SER A 482 12.95 -29.37 -10.28
C SER A 482 14.11 -28.79 -9.46
N THR A 483 14.82 -27.83 -10.05
CA THR A 483 15.92 -27.11 -9.39
C THR A 483 15.57 -25.64 -9.22
N TYR A 484 15.47 -25.20 -7.98
CA TYR A 484 15.26 -23.82 -7.57
C TYR A 484 16.61 -23.14 -7.30
N LYS A 485 17.16 -22.49 -8.34
CA LYS A 485 18.49 -21.86 -8.32
C LYS A 485 18.66 -20.71 -7.30
N PHE A 486 17.58 -20.27 -6.68
CA PHE A 486 17.54 -19.14 -5.74
C PHE A 486 17.54 -19.57 -4.27
N PHE A 487 17.45 -20.87 -3.97
CA PHE A 487 17.62 -21.41 -2.62
C PHE A 487 19.05 -21.93 -2.42
N PRO A 488 19.53 -22.01 -1.16
CA PRO A 488 20.83 -22.62 -0.84
C PRO A 488 20.97 -24.01 -1.45
N PRO A 489 22.19 -24.46 -1.81
CA PRO A 489 22.41 -25.75 -2.46
C PRO A 489 21.67 -26.90 -1.78
N GLU A 490 21.72 -27.01 -0.46
CA GLU A 490 21.06 -28.01 0.38
C GLU A 490 19.53 -28.08 0.26
N LEU A 491 18.88 -27.01 -0.21
CA LEU A 491 17.43 -26.88 -0.38
C LEU A 491 17.02 -26.62 -1.84
N SER A 492 17.98 -26.60 -2.75
CA SER A 492 17.78 -26.11 -4.12
C SER A 492 17.14 -27.14 -5.06
N ARG A 493 17.00 -28.41 -4.66
CA ARG A 493 16.43 -29.46 -5.50
C ARG A 493 15.20 -30.08 -4.86
N VAL A 494 14.15 -30.25 -5.66
CA VAL A 494 12.87 -30.82 -5.23
C VAL A 494 12.46 -31.96 -6.14
N HIS A 495 12.07 -33.08 -5.53
CA HIS A 495 11.54 -34.27 -6.20
C HIS A 495 10.13 -34.53 -5.70
N ILE A 496 9.21 -34.80 -6.62
CA ILE A 496 7.79 -35.04 -6.33
C ILE A 496 7.36 -36.29 -7.09
N ALA A 497 6.87 -37.29 -6.37
CA ALA A 497 6.23 -38.48 -6.94
C ALA A 497 4.82 -38.65 -6.38
N LEU A 498 3.88 -39.13 -7.19
CA LEU A 498 2.51 -39.42 -6.77
C LEU A 498 2.32 -40.94 -6.74
N PHE A 499 1.83 -41.45 -5.61
CA PHE A 499 1.51 -42.87 -5.44
C PHE A 499 0.02 -43.04 -5.18
N THR A 500 -0.60 -44.02 -5.83
CA THR A 500 -1.97 -44.48 -5.57
C THR A 500 -1.95 -45.91 -5.03
N ASN A 501 -3.12 -46.43 -4.64
CA ASN A 501 -3.25 -47.77 -4.07
C ASN A 501 -2.32 -48.00 -2.86
N VAL A 502 -2.10 -46.96 -2.05
CA VAL A 502 -1.18 -47.02 -0.90
C VAL A 502 -1.69 -48.02 0.14
N GLN A 503 -0.88 -49.01 0.47
CA GLN A 503 -1.22 -50.11 1.39
C GLN A 503 -0.67 -49.92 2.80
N ASN A 504 0.44 -49.19 2.95
CA ASN A 504 1.14 -49.03 4.23
C ASN A 504 0.93 -47.67 4.90
N ALA A 505 -0.17 -46.96 4.61
CA ALA A 505 -0.40 -45.60 5.11
C ALA A 505 -0.40 -45.50 6.65
N SER A 506 -1.06 -46.44 7.35
CA SER A 506 -1.10 -46.48 8.81
C SER A 506 0.26 -46.83 9.45
N GLU A 507 1.00 -47.74 8.80
CA GLU A 507 2.37 -48.08 9.21
C GLU A 507 3.29 -46.87 9.04
N LEU A 508 3.23 -46.19 7.89
CA LEU A 508 4.02 -45.00 7.59
C LEU A 508 3.73 -43.86 8.57
N ARG A 509 2.47 -43.64 8.92
CA ARG A 509 2.08 -42.68 9.97
C ARG A 509 2.68 -43.04 11.33
N SER A 510 2.66 -44.32 11.69
CA SER A 510 3.26 -44.81 12.94
C SER A 510 4.78 -44.61 12.95
N ARG A 511 5.46 -44.87 11.81
CA ARG A 511 6.88 -44.62 11.62
C ARG A 511 7.25 -43.14 11.76
N LEU A 512 6.47 -42.22 11.18
CA LEU A 512 6.67 -40.78 11.33
C LEU A 512 6.55 -40.32 12.79
N ILE A 513 5.58 -40.84 13.55
CA ILE A 513 5.43 -40.54 14.98
C ILE A 513 6.63 -41.09 15.76
N LYS A 514 7.05 -42.33 15.46
CA LYS A 514 8.20 -42.99 16.08
C LYS A 514 9.49 -42.20 15.82
N ALA A 515 9.76 -41.83 14.57
CA ALA A 515 10.90 -41.02 14.14
C ALA A 515 10.98 -39.66 14.87
N SER A 516 9.83 -39.07 15.21
CA SER A 516 9.76 -37.78 15.92
C SER A 516 10.08 -37.86 17.42
N THR A 517 10.05 -39.06 18.00
CA THR A 517 10.17 -39.31 19.45
C THR A 517 11.39 -40.16 19.84
N MET A 518 11.95 -40.96 18.92
CA MET A 518 13.16 -41.76 19.17
C MET A 518 14.43 -40.90 19.27
N GLU A 519 15.28 -41.22 20.23
CA GLU A 519 16.61 -40.62 20.42
C GLU A 519 17.72 -41.63 20.05
N GLY A 520 18.94 -41.15 19.80
CA GLY A 520 20.08 -42.00 19.46
C GLY A 520 20.20 -42.37 17.97
N GLU A 521 21.18 -43.23 17.65
CA GLU A 521 21.59 -43.60 16.29
C GLU A 521 20.45 -44.28 15.49
N GLU A 522 19.75 -45.24 16.10
CA GLU A 522 18.55 -45.87 15.51
C GLU A 522 17.43 -44.86 15.19
N GLY A 523 17.36 -43.77 15.97
CA GLY A 523 16.41 -42.69 15.74
C GLY A 523 16.78 -41.81 14.54
N GLU A 524 18.08 -41.56 14.31
CA GLU A 524 18.55 -40.83 13.14
C GLU A 524 18.39 -41.64 11.85
N GLU A 525 18.67 -42.95 11.90
CA GLU A 525 18.42 -43.86 10.77
C GLU A 525 16.95 -43.87 10.36
N GLU A 526 16.04 -43.99 11.34
CA GLU A 526 14.60 -43.97 11.06
C GLU A 526 14.15 -42.58 10.57
N ARG A 527 14.69 -41.48 11.12
CA ARG A 527 14.42 -40.13 10.64
C ARG A 527 14.81 -39.96 9.17
N GLU A 528 15.99 -40.41 8.77
CA GLU A 528 16.43 -40.30 7.37
C GLU A 528 15.60 -41.20 6.44
N ALA A 529 15.25 -42.40 6.88
CA ALA A 529 14.42 -43.33 6.12
C ALA A 529 13.02 -42.77 5.79
N VAL A 530 12.49 -41.87 6.62
CA VAL A 530 11.19 -41.21 6.42
C VAL A 530 11.30 -39.69 6.18
N ASN A 531 12.48 -39.20 5.78
CA ASN A 531 12.74 -37.78 5.58
C ASN A 531 12.12 -37.24 4.26
N PHE A 532 10.79 -37.32 4.19
CA PHE A 532 9.97 -36.90 3.05
C PHE A 532 8.72 -36.19 3.58
N ALA A 533 8.13 -35.33 2.75
CA ALA A 533 6.78 -34.84 3.02
C ALA A 533 5.80 -35.82 2.37
N PHE A 534 5.03 -36.52 3.19
CA PHE A 534 3.94 -37.41 2.75
C PHE A 534 2.62 -36.63 2.78
N VAL A 535 2.23 -36.10 1.63
CA VAL A 535 1.05 -35.23 1.48
C VAL A 535 -0.10 -36.05 0.94
N ASP A 536 -1.24 -36.08 1.64
CA ASP A 536 -2.47 -36.65 1.08
C ASP A 536 -2.86 -35.87 -0.18
N ALA A 537 -3.09 -36.56 -1.30
CA ALA A 537 -3.37 -35.95 -2.58
C ALA A 537 -4.82 -35.46 -2.72
N ALA A 538 -5.76 -36.01 -1.95
CA ALA A 538 -7.18 -35.66 -2.04
C ALA A 538 -7.48 -34.16 -1.84
N PRO A 539 -6.87 -33.44 -0.86
CA PRO A 539 -7.09 -32.00 -0.70
C PRO A 539 -6.22 -31.11 -1.62
N ILE A 540 -5.46 -31.66 -2.56
CA ILE A 540 -4.59 -30.89 -3.46
C ILE A 540 -5.32 -30.65 -4.78
N THR A 541 -5.43 -29.38 -5.17
CA THR A 541 -6.20 -28.93 -6.35
C THR A 541 -5.42 -28.92 -7.65
N SER A 542 -4.09 -28.78 -7.57
CA SER A 542 -3.19 -28.75 -8.72
C SER A 542 -1.73 -28.96 -8.29
N LEU A 543 -0.86 -29.25 -9.26
CA LEU A 543 0.58 -29.26 -9.01
C LEU A 543 1.08 -27.89 -8.52
N LEU A 544 0.51 -26.79 -9.04
CA LEU A 544 0.87 -25.44 -8.62
C LEU A 544 0.55 -25.20 -7.14
N HIS A 545 -0.57 -25.72 -6.64
CA HIS A 545 -0.91 -25.68 -5.21
C HIS A 545 0.18 -26.35 -4.36
N LEU A 546 0.58 -27.57 -4.70
CA LEU A 546 1.65 -28.28 -3.99
C LEU A 546 3.01 -27.57 -4.11
N GLN A 547 3.37 -27.11 -5.31
CA GLN A 547 4.62 -26.36 -5.54
C GLN A 547 4.67 -25.06 -4.75
N THR A 548 3.54 -24.36 -4.64
CA THR A 548 3.42 -23.14 -3.82
C THR A 548 3.70 -23.48 -2.37
N ALA A 549 3.11 -24.55 -1.82
CA ALA A 549 3.40 -24.99 -0.45
C ALA A 549 4.88 -25.36 -0.24
N ILE A 550 5.48 -26.08 -1.20
CA ILE A 550 6.91 -26.43 -1.16
C ILE A 550 7.79 -25.19 -1.16
N GLN A 551 7.49 -24.20 -2.02
CA GLN A 551 8.25 -22.95 -2.07
C GLN A 551 8.12 -22.16 -0.78
N GLN A 552 6.91 -22.08 -0.18
CA GLN A 552 6.72 -21.40 1.10
C GLN A 552 7.49 -22.09 2.24
N ALA A 553 7.46 -23.42 2.31
CA ALA A 553 8.21 -24.20 3.30
C ALA A 553 9.73 -24.07 3.11
N THR A 554 10.21 -24.11 1.87
CA THR A 554 11.64 -23.95 1.54
C THR A 554 12.12 -22.54 1.86
N LEU A 555 11.30 -21.53 1.61
CA LEU A 555 11.56 -20.15 1.99
C LEU A 555 11.63 -20.01 3.52
N ALA A 556 10.65 -20.55 4.25
CA ALA A 556 10.66 -20.54 5.72
C ALA A 556 11.89 -21.27 6.30
N SER A 557 12.34 -22.36 5.67
CA SER A 557 13.59 -23.04 6.03
C SER A 557 14.83 -22.18 5.78
N THR A 558 14.85 -21.43 4.68
CA THR A 558 15.96 -20.53 4.34
C THR A 558 16.02 -19.32 5.26
N ASP A 559 14.85 -18.80 5.66
CA ASP A 559 14.71 -17.62 6.51
C ASP A 559 14.80 -17.96 8.02
N GLY A 560 14.91 -19.24 8.38
CA GLY A 560 14.98 -19.69 9.77
C GLY A 560 13.64 -19.55 10.53
N THR A 561 12.53 -19.49 9.82
CA THR A 561 11.17 -19.26 10.36
C THR A 561 10.28 -20.51 10.33
N LEU A 562 10.87 -21.71 10.21
CA LEU A 562 10.11 -22.96 10.30
C LEU A 562 9.34 -23.05 11.61
N ARG A 563 8.06 -23.40 11.52
CA ARG A 563 7.22 -23.73 12.69
C ARG A 563 7.38 -25.19 13.11
N THR A 564 7.90 -26.00 12.19
CA THR A 564 8.13 -27.42 12.35
C THR A 564 9.63 -27.75 12.34
N LYS A 565 10.00 -28.99 12.67
CA LYS A 565 11.41 -29.38 12.80
C LYS A 565 12.15 -29.45 11.46
N THR A 566 11.45 -29.75 10.36
CA THR A 566 12.06 -29.91 9.03
C THR A 566 11.25 -29.19 7.96
N VAL A 567 11.92 -28.88 6.84
CA VAL A 567 11.26 -28.33 5.65
C VAL A 567 10.13 -29.25 5.16
N HIS A 568 10.30 -30.57 5.26
CA HIS A 568 9.30 -31.55 4.84
C HIS A 568 8.06 -31.56 5.73
N SER A 569 8.22 -31.40 7.05
CA SER A 569 7.06 -31.23 7.95
C SER A 569 6.35 -29.90 7.73
N GLU A 570 7.08 -28.85 7.31
CA GLU A 570 6.51 -27.54 7.03
C GLU A 570 5.67 -27.54 5.75
N ILE A 571 6.03 -28.35 4.75
CA ILE A 571 5.22 -28.57 3.54
C ILE A 571 3.80 -29.02 3.91
N LEU A 572 3.64 -29.85 4.95
CA LEU A 572 2.34 -30.34 5.41
C LEU A 572 1.51 -29.26 6.11
N TRP A 573 2.13 -28.14 6.49
CA TRP A 573 1.47 -27.00 7.12
C TRP A 573 0.85 -26.04 6.08
N ILE A 574 0.19 -26.57 5.03
CA ILE A 574 -0.37 -25.79 3.91
C ILE A 574 -1.41 -24.75 4.41
N SER A 575 -2.42 -25.16 5.18
CA SER A 575 -3.45 -24.26 5.76
C SER A 575 -3.51 -24.27 7.30
N GLU A 576 -2.35 -24.41 7.94
CA GLU A 576 -2.19 -24.43 9.40
C GLU A 576 -2.68 -25.71 10.09
N SER A 577 -2.68 -26.80 9.34
CA SER A 577 -3.01 -28.10 9.90
C SER A 577 -2.28 -29.21 9.19
N ILE A 578 -1.17 -29.67 9.78
CA ILE A 578 -0.53 -30.93 9.40
C ILE A 578 -1.54 -32.07 9.40
N LYS A 579 -2.51 -32.04 10.33
CA LYS A 579 -3.54 -33.08 10.43
C LYS A 579 -4.43 -33.19 9.19
N ARG A 580 -4.51 -32.16 8.35
CA ARG A 580 -5.37 -32.13 7.14
C ARG A 580 -4.66 -32.60 5.88
N PHE A 581 -3.36 -32.34 5.76
CA PHE A 581 -2.58 -32.61 4.55
C PHE A 581 -1.55 -33.71 4.73
N GLY A 582 -1.20 -34.07 5.96
CA GLY A 582 -0.39 -35.24 6.24
C GLY A 582 -1.15 -36.55 5.98
N ILE A 583 -0.40 -37.63 5.85
CA ILE A 583 -0.95 -38.97 5.66
C ILE A 583 -1.84 -39.41 6.85
N SER A 584 -2.99 -39.99 6.54
CA SER A 584 -3.93 -40.61 7.48
C SER A 584 -3.86 -42.15 7.37
N ASP A 585 -4.45 -42.87 8.34
CA ASP A 585 -4.50 -44.34 8.28
C ASP A 585 -5.28 -44.87 7.05
N SER A 586 -6.11 -44.03 6.45
CA SER A 586 -6.96 -44.34 5.29
C SER A 586 -6.48 -43.74 3.96
N SER A 587 -5.37 -42.99 3.94
CA SER A 587 -4.91 -42.30 2.74
C SER A 587 -4.59 -43.30 1.62
N LYS A 588 -5.21 -43.10 0.44
CA LYS A 588 -5.08 -43.99 -0.73
C LYS A 588 -4.19 -43.43 -1.82
N SER A 589 -4.06 -42.11 -1.87
CA SER A 589 -3.24 -41.39 -2.84
C SER A 589 -2.37 -40.37 -2.10
N VAL A 590 -1.05 -40.44 -2.28
CA VAL A 590 -0.08 -39.68 -1.50
C VAL A 590 1.01 -39.13 -2.41
N PHE A 591 1.27 -37.83 -2.32
CA PHE A 591 2.51 -37.24 -2.83
C PHE A 591 3.65 -37.50 -1.86
N VAL A 592 4.78 -37.95 -2.40
CA VAL A 592 6.05 -38.05 -1.68
C VAL A 592 6.97 -36.97 -2.21
N VAL A 593 7.33 -36.02 -1.34
CA VAL A 593 8.17 -34.87 -1.70
C VAL A 593 9.50 -34.93 -0.97
N ARG A 594 10.60 -34.72 -1.69
CA ARG A 594 11.95 -34.54 -1.12
C ARG A 594 12.53 -33.20 -1.54
N VAL A 595 12.82 -32.33 -0.58
CA VAL A 595 13.70 -31.16 -0.75
C VAL A 595 15.13 -31.57 -0.34
N THR A 596 16.12 -31.30 -1.17
CA THR A 596 17.50 -31.78 -0.98
C THR A 596 18.54 -31.01 -1.84
N SER A 597 19.82 -31.39 -1.71
CA SER A 597 20.92 -30.88 -2.54
C SER A 597 20.97 -31.49 -3.96
N PRO A 598 21.61 -30.81 -4.93
CA PRO A 598 21.81 -31.32 -6.28
C PRO A 598 22.73 -32.54 -6.39
N GLU A 599 23.49 -32.84 -5.33
CA GLU A 599 24.54 -33.86 -5.29
C GLU A 599 23.98 -35.29 -5.18
N LEU A 600 22.74 -35.44 -4.69
CA LEU A 600 22.07 -36.74 -4.62
C LEU A 600 21.52 -37.15 -6.00
N SER A 601 21.75 -38.41 -6.39
CA SER A 601 21.26 -38.94 -7.66
C SER A 601 19.74 -39.14 -7.62
N VAL A 602 19.09 -38.86 -8.76
CA VAL A 602 17.63 -38.99 -8.93
C VAL A 602 17.17 -40.43 -8.69
N GLU A 603 17.95 -41.41 -9.12
CA GLU A 603 17.66 -42.84 -8.96
C GLU A 603 17.66 -43.27 -7.49
N ASN A 604 18.63 -42.78 -6.69
CA ASN A 604 18.70 -43.08 -5.26
C ASN A 604 17.51 -42.49 -4.49
N ILE A 605 17.07 -41.29 -4.87
CA ILE A 605 15.92 -40.62 -4.25
C ILE A 605 14.63 -41.38 -4.57
N LEU A 606 14.42 -41.76 -5.83
CA LEU A 606 13.24 -42.54 -6.21
C LEU A 606 13.22 -43.93 -5.54
N GLY A 607 14.37 -44.59 -5.46
CA GLY A 607 14.52 -45.85 -4.71
C GLY A 607 14.14 -45.69 -3.24
N SER A 608 14.59 -44.59 -2.61
CA SER A 608 14.26 -44.28 -1.21
C SER A 608 12.78 -43.96 -1.02
N MET A 609 12.15 -43.24 -1.96
CA MET A 609 10.70 -43.00 -1.94
C MET A 609 9.92 -44.32 -2.02
N LYS A 610 10.28 -45.22 -2.95
CA LYS A 610 9.64 -46.54 -3.13
C LYS A 610 9.89 -47.49 -1.95
N ALA A 611 11.00 -47.33 -1.24
CA ALA A 611 11.25 -48.07 0.00
C ALA A 611 10.38 -47.57 1.16
N ALA A 612 10.03 -46.29 1.18
CA ALA A 612 9.22 -45.69 2.24
C ALA A 612 7.71 -45.92 2.05
N ILE A 613 7.20 -45.88 0.81
CA ILE A 613 5.77 -46.03 0.50
C ILE A 613 5.48 -47.28 -0.35
N GLN A 614 4.48 -48.06 0.09
CA GLN A 614 3.98 -49.22 -0.66
C GLN A 614 2.73 -48.82 -1.43
N GLY A 615 2.92 -48.45 -2.70
CA GLY A 615 1.85 -48.06 -3.63
C GLY A 615 2.34 -48.07 -5.07
N GLU A 616 1.45 -47.77 -6.00
CA GLU A 616 1.76 -47.69 -7.43
C GLU A 616 2.10 -46.24 -7.80
N GLU A 617 3.30 -46.02 -8.36
CA GLU A 617 3.70 -44.71 -8.87
C GLU A 617 2.89 -44.37 -10.13
N VAL A 618 2.22 -43.22 -10.14
CA VAL A 618 1.41 -42.75 -11.27
C VAL A 618 1.87 -41.37 -11.75
N PRO A 619 1.57 -41.00 -13.01
CA PRO A 619 1.81 -39.64 -13.50
C PRO A 619 1.07 -38.60 -12.67
N ILE A 620 1.66 -37.41 -12.50
CA ILE A 620 1.08 -36.31 -11.70
C ILE A 620 -0.26 -35.84 -12.29
N GLU A 621 -0.47 -36.02 -13.59
CA GLU A 621 -1.70 -35.71 -14.31
C GLU A 621 -2.93 -36.46 -13.76
N ALA A 622 -2.72 -37.63 -13.11
CA ALA A 622 -3.77 -38.39 -12.44
C ALA A 622 -4.40 -37.64 -11.26
N LEU A 623 -3.78 -36.54 -10.79
CA LEU A 623 -4.32 -35.73 -9.69
C LEU A 623 -5.74 -35.23 -9.97
N SER A 624 -6.08 -34.92 -11.23
CA SER A 624 -7.41 -34.40 -11.60
C SER A 624 -8.55 -35.37 -11.25
N GLU A 625 -8.26 -36.67 -11.20
CA GLU A 625 -9.19 -37.75 -10.83
C GLU A 625 -9.16 -38.07 -9.32
N ILE A 626 -8.14 -37.58 -8.61
CA ILE A 626 -7.89 -37.85 -7.19
C ILE A 626 -8.43 -36.72 -6.30
N THR A 627 -8.42 -35.47 -6.76
CA THR A 627 -8.84 -34.32 -5.96
C THR A 627 -10.30 -34.44 -5.48
N ASP A 628 -10.50 -34.41 -4.17
CA ASP A 628 -11.82 -34.36 -3.53
C ASP A 628 -12.27 -32.90 -3.36
N TRP A 629 -12.99 -32.39 -4.36
CA TRP A 629 -13.46 -31.01 -4.40
C TRP A 629 -14.39 -30.61 -3.23
N PRO A 630 -15.34 -31.45 -2.77
CA PRO A 630 -16.05 -31.22 -1.51
C PRO A 630 -15.12 -31.03 -0.31
N LEU A 631 -14.10 -31.88 -0.16
CA LEU A 631 -13.12 -31.80 0.91
C LEU A 631 -12.28 -30.53 0.84
N VAL A 632 -11.83 -30.15 -0.37
CA VAL A 632 -11.12 -28.89 -0.63
C VAL A 632 -11.98 -27.71 -0.18
N CYS A 633 -13.23 -27.64 -0.62
CA CYS A 633 -14.13 -26.55 -0.27
C CYS A 633 -14.36 -26.44 1.25
N LYS A 634 -14.49 -27.58 1.93
CA LYS A 634 -14.62 -27.67 3.38
C LYS A 634 -13.36 -27.16 4.10
N TYR A 635 -12.16 -27.55 3.66
CA TYR A 635 -10.91 -27.18 4.31
C TYR A 635 -10.54 -25.71 4.10
N TYR A 636 -10.79 -25.17 2.91
CA TYR A 636 -10.50 -23.77 2.59
C TYR A 636 -11.68 -22.83 2.84
N LYS A 637 -12.84 -23.36 3.27
CA LYS A 637 -14.07 -22.60 3.56
C LYS A 637 -14.57 -21.74 2.37
N VAL A 638 -14.32 -22.20 1.15
CA VAL A 638 -14.65 -21.47 -0.09
C VAL A 638 -16.06 -21.76 -0.63
N SER A 639 -16.83 -22.62 0.04
CA SER A 639 -18.19 -22.97 -0.38
C SER A 639 -19.16 -21.79 -0.46
N ASN A 640 -18.91 -20.72 0.30
CA ASN A 640 -19.74 -19.52 0.34
C ASN A 640 -19.09 -18.33 -0.39
N ASP A 641 -17.96 -18.55 -1.07
CA ASP A 641 -17.31 -17.51 -1.84
C ASP A 641 -18.24 -17.09 -3.01
N PRO A 642 -18.49 -15.78 -3.22
CA PRO A 642 -19.43 -15.32 -4.25
C PRO A 642 -19.15 -15.89 -5.65
N ALA A 643 -17.87 -16.03 -6.03
CA ALA A 643 -17.48 -16.55 -7.33
C ALA A 643 -17.77 -18.06 -7.45
N VAL A 644 -17.55 -18.82 -6.37
CA VAL A 644 -17.86 -20.25 -6.31
C VAL A 644 -19.37 -20.48 -6.27
N VAL A 645 -20.12 -19.68 -5.50
CA VAL A 645 -21.58 -19.75 -5.42
C VAL A 645 -22.21 -19.46 -6.77
N GLU A 646 -21.73 -18.45 -7.49
CA GLU A 646 -22.25 -18.09 -8.81
C GLU A 646 -22.04 -19.20 -9.85
N LEU A 647 -20.85 -19.80 -9.89
CA LEU A 647 -20.49 -20.88 -10.82
C LEU A 647 -21.14 -22.23 -10.48
N THR A 648 -21.70 -22.38 -9.28
CA THR A 648 -22.38 -23.60 -8.84
C THR A 648 -23.91 -23.46 -8.75
N LYS A 649 -24.47 -22.29 -9.13
CA LYS A 649 -25.92 -22.06 -9.21
C LYS A 649 -26.55 -22.94 -10.30
N GLY A 650 -27.47 -23.81 -9.89
CA GLY A 650 -28.30 -24.62 -10.80
C GLY A 650 -28.05 -26.13 -10.72
N SER A 651 -26.92 -26.58 -10.18
CA SER A 651 -26.60 -28.00 -10.04
C SER A 651 -27.22 -28.58 -8.76
N LYS A 652 -28.27 -29.42 -8.91
CA LYS A 652 -28.93 -30.10 -7.78
C LYS A 652 -28.29 -31.43 -7.38
N GLU A 653 -27.45 -32.01 -8.23
CA GLU A 653 -26.72 -33.26 -7.97
C GLU A 653 -25.27 -33.00 -7.55
N GLU A 654 -24.78 -33.69 -6.50
CA GLU A 654 -23.41 -33.53 -5.97
C GLU A 654 -22.31 -33.81 -7.01
N SER A 655 -22.55 -34.73 -7.94
CA SER A 655 -21.63 -35.08 -9.04
C SER A 655 -21.52 -34.00 -10.13
N GLN A 656 -22.51 -33.11 -10.24
CA GLN A 656 -22.55 -32.00 -11.21
C GLN A 656 -22.23 -30.64 -10.58
N LYS A 657 -21.82 -30.65 -9.29
CA LYS A 657 -21.69 -29.43 -8.49
C LYS A 657 -20.41 -28.62 -8.78
N PHE A 658 -19.40 -29.23 -9.38
CA PHE A 658 -18.13 -28.57 -9.68
C PHE A 658 -17.80 -28.70 -11.17
N SER A 659 -18.31 -27.78 -11.99
CA SER A 659 -17.88 -27.66 -13.39
C SER A 659 -16.38 -27.37 -13.46
N GLU A 660 -15.75 -27.55 -14.63
CA GLU A 660 -14.32 -27.24 -14.81
C GLU A 660 -14.00 -25.77 -14.52
N GLU A 661 -14.93 -24.85 -14.82
CA GLU A 661 -14.82 -23.43 -14.48
C GLU A 661 -14.85 -23.21 -12.96
N ALA A 662 -15.74 -23.91 -12.24
CA ALA A 662 -15.81 -23.84 -10.79
C ALA A 662 -14.54 -24.42 -10.13
N LYS A 663 -14.03 -25.55 -10.64
CA LYS A 663 -12.76 -26.16 -10.19
C LYS A 663 -11.57 -25.23 -10.40
N ALA A 664 -11.50 -24.57 -11.56
CA ALA A 664 -10.46 -23.58 -11.86
C ALA A 664 -10.53 -22.38 -10.90
N ALA A 665 -11.72 -21.83 -10.67
CA ALA A 665 -11.91 -20.73 -9.72
C ALA A 665 -11.52 -21.12 -8.28
N ILE A 666 -11.93 -22.30 -7.82
CA ILE A 666 -11.53 -22.84 -6.51
C ILE A 666 -10.02 -23.00 -6.43
N ASN A 667 -9.38 -23.54 -7.48
CA ASN A 667 -7.92 -23.70 -7.52
C ASN A 667 -7.21 -22.34 -7.39
N GLU A 668 -7.63 -21.30 -8.11
CA GLU A 668 -7.03 -19.96 -8.00
C GLU A 668 -7.14 -19.38 -6.59
N ILE A 669 -8.31 -19.50 -5.95
CA ILE A 669 -8.52 -19.05 -4.57
C ILE A 669 -7.61 -19.82 -3.59
N VAL A 670 -7.53 -21.14 -3.75
CA VAL A 670 -6.72 -22.03 -2.90
C VAL A 670 -5.22 -21.74 -3.06
N VAL A 671 -4.72 -21.69 -4.29
CA VAL A 671 -3.31 -21.37 -4.58
C VAL A 671 -2.95 -19.98 -4.05
N SER A 672 -3.81 -18.98 -4.28
CA SER A 672 -3.62 -17.63 -3.75
C SER A 672 -3.58 -17.61 -2.23
N SER A 673 -4.46 -18.37 -1.57
CA SER A 673 -4.50 -18.48 -0.10
C SER A 673 -3.22 -19.09 0.47
N VAL A 674 -2.66 -20.11 -0.20
CA VAL A 674 -1.37 -20.72 0.20
C VAL A 674 -0.21 -19.77 -0.08
N ALA A 675 -0.23 -19.04 -1.19
CA ALA A 675 0.81 -18.08 -1.56
C ALA A 675 0.86 -16.85 -0.64
N MET A 676 -0.29 -16.37 -0.15
CA MET A 676 -0.39 -15.21 0.75
C MET A 676 0.06 -15.50 2.19
N LYS A 677 0.38 -16.75 2.53
CA LYS A 677 0.64 -17.16 3.91
C LYS A 677 1.91 -16.55 4.53
N ASN A 678 2.96 -16.29 3.75
CA ASN A 678 4.15 -15.57 4.23
C ASN A 678 3.97 -14.04 4.30
N VAL A 679 2.77 -13.51 4.02
CA VAL A 679 2.45 -12.06 4.09
C VAL A 679 1.75 -11.69 5.41
N MET A 680 1.37 -12.68 6.24
CA MET A 680 0.59 -12.46 7.48
C MET A 680 1.22 -13.03 8.76
N SER A 681 2.48 -13.48 8.75
CA SER A 681 3.17 -14.00 9.94
C SER A 681 4.42 -13.23 10.30
#